data_AF-A0A6L7YAY7-F1
#
_entry.id   AF-A0A6L7YAY7-F1
#
_cell.length_a   1.000
_cell.length_b   1.000
_cell.length_c   1.000
_cell.angle_alpha   90.00
_cell.angle_beta   90.00
_cell.angle_gamma   90.00
#
_symmetry.space_group_name_H-M   'P 1'
#
loop_
_entity.id
_entity.type
_entity.pdbx_description
1 polymer ?
#
loop_
_entity_poly.entity_id
_entity_poly.type
_entity_poly.pdbx_seq_one_letter_code
_entity_poly.pdbx_strand_id
1 'polypeptide(L)'
;MLVRLGVPVLAFAAILITTAGGGGAVRAESPPGDAAAGDSRTISTTLHPGWNLVGWIGPGTPVAELFEEIPALVQASARDTQTGRYLRARQGNGAPSGELTVLTPGMGLWLRLGGDEPVTWTRPAEATGVLLDLDAGRHLVAWSGGPGSLADALGRFGGAVASAHRWNAEAQRYESYRPGGAATAGVLEAIAPGDGLWLYLSEPVRWWQQGAGAPPMVFVGDVDAAAAAAIGAEFRDATTRLAARFEDLEGTEITAYVHAELETLHAAYEARYGAVPDEGLCRYWTRTTIAYAVSCEEPLGAVAGRAYFELLRDTVAPLDDLPPAEEGYSRRGPQWLLYGAREYVNALYRVETAGEQYERLRAALVAPARRTALPLSSLETRDERDAAGLDVTIALGFLAIESLVERAGEEAILGYVRLLPSSAGWREAFEGAFGLGVEDFRVAFEATRFERAPLLPHLADDRDGPVFVFFGEIGPEAQAELRASLEASRKLFAARLGAEASDFTVYVGADLGAVAAEYLAVRGRENPHLCGDQDHHVIFQVASCKDRSLVLAHEYVHVLQHELAAGAPWGPQWLSEGVAVYGEALHRALVEQGLTAGAGLAERRLEEVAILAGREEIPALRDLERVADPAERVHYRLGFLAADWLAPGAGAGALLDYYRRLPSAERWQAAFEDAFGLGVDDFHEAFEGYLAALLQPR
;
A
#
# COMPACT_ATOMS: atom_id res chain seq x y z
N MET A 1 -3.76 34.43 -51.93
CA MET A 1 -2.51 35.08 -51.49
C MET A 1 -2.38 34.82 -50.00
N LEU A 2 -2.14 33.62 -49.45
CA LEU A 2 -1.35 32.42 -49.75
C LEU A 2 0.17 32.62 -49.74
N VAL A 3 0.76 32.52 -48.54
CA VAL A 3 2.18 32.16 -48.35
C VAL A 3 2.22 31.02 -47.34
N ARG A 4 2.68 29.85 -47.81
CA ARG A 4 3.05 28.67 -47.03
C ARG A 4 4.46 28.90 -46.46
N LEU A 5 4.69 28.59 -45.19
CA LEU A 5 6.02 28.33 -44.65
C LEU A 5 6.07 26.87 -44.20
N GLY A 6 7.00 26.12 -44.79
CA GLY A 6 7.24 24.71 -44.52
C GLY A 6 8.16 24.52 -43.31
N VAL A 7 7.85 23.49 -42.53
CA VAL A 7 8.66 22.97 -41.42
C VAL A 7 9.62 21.91 -41.97
N PRO A 8 10.91 21.89 -41.59
CA PRO A 8 11.82 20.83 -42.01
C PRO A 8 11.63 19.56 -41.16
N VAL A 9 11.56 18.43 -41.85
CA VAL A 9 11.65 17.07 -41.29
C VAL A 9 13.12 16.79 -40.96
N LEU A 10 13.43 16.62 -39.68
CA LEU A 10 14.73 16.13 -39.20
C LEU A 10 14.70 14.59 -39.16
N ALA A 11 15.44 13.97 -40.07
CA ALA A 11 15.72 12.54 -40.06
C ALA A 11 16.80 12.24 -39.02
N PHE A 12 16.48 11.42 -38.01
CA PHE A 12 17.46 10.90 -37.07
C PHE A 12 18.22 9.73 -37.68
N ALA A 13 19.54 9.89 -37.74
CA ALA A 13 20.49 8.87 -38.17
C ALA A 13 20.73 7.87 -37.04
N ALA A 14 20.66 6.57 -37.36
CA ALA A 14 21.07 5.49 -36.48
C ALA A 14 22.60 5.52 -36.29
N ILE A 15 23.04 5.66 -35.05
CA ILE A 15 24.43 5.45 -34.64
C ILE A 15 24.61 3.95 -34.36
N LEU A 16 25.29 3.26 -35.27
CA LEU A 16 25.82 1.91 -35.08
C LEU A 16 27.10 1.99 -34.26
N ILE A 17 27.03 1.63 -32.98
CA ILE A 17 28.21 1.25 -32.20
C ILE A 17 28.37 -0.27 -32.32
N THR A 18 29.34 -0.68 -33.13
CA THR A 18 29.82 -2.06 -33.17
C THR A 18 30.84 -2.27 -32.06
N THR A 19 30.47 -2.99 -31.00
CA THR A 19 31.42 -3.71 -30.16
C THR A 19 31.17 -5.21 -30.31
N ALA A 20 32.19 -5.90 -30.83
CA ALA A 20 32.21 -7.33 -30.99
C ALA A 20 32.65 -8.01 -29.69
N GLY A 21 31.93 -9.04 -29.25
CA GLY A 21 32.44 -9.99 -28.25
C GLY A 21 31.35 -10.77 -27.50
N GLY A 22 31.20 -12.07 -27.83
CA GLY A 22 30.63 -13.08 -26.92
C GLY A 22 29.13 -13.32 -26.99
N GLY A 23 28.68 -14.07 -28.00
CA GLY A 23 27.27 -14.45 -28.17
C GLY A 23 26.77 -15.49 -27.16
N GLY A 24 25.83 -15.06 -26.32
CA GLY A 24 24.75 -15.86 -25.76
C GLY A 24 23.44 -15.14 -26.08
N ALA A 25 22.78 -15.52 -27.17
CA ALA A 25 21.60 -14.83 -27.67
C ALA A 25 20.37 -15.12 -26.80
N VAL A 26 19.98 -14.16 -25.97
CA VAL A 26 18.60 -14.05 -25.46
C VAL A 26 17.75 -13.48 -26.59
N ARG A 27 16.81 -14.30 -27.07
CA ARG A 27 15.89 -13.96 -28.14
C ARG A 27 14.74 -13.18 -27.52
N ALA A 28 14.61 -11.89 -27.82
CA ALA A 28 13.43 -11.12 -27.49
C ALA A 28 12.23 -11.70 -28.26
N GLU A 29 11.27 -12.27 -27.53
CA GLU A 29 10.00 -12.72 -28.09
C GLU A 29 9.19 -11.51 -28.58
N SER A 30 8.54 -11.70 -29.73
CA SER A 30 7.62 -10.71 -30.32
C SER A 30 6.39 -10.54 -29.42
N PRO A 31 5.71 -9.37 -29.47
CA PRO A 31 4.46 -9.18 -28.73
C PRO A 31 3.41 -10.21 -29.18
N PRO A 32 2.49 -10.65 -28.29
CA PRO A 32 1.54 -11.70 -28.60
C PRO A 32 0.63 -11.24 -29.73
N GLY A 33 0.62 -12.00 -30.83
CA GLY A 33 -0.35 -11.85 -31.90
C GLY A 33 -1.74 -12.27 -31.44
N ASP A 34 -2.74 -11.68 -32.09
CA ASP A 34 -4.16 -12.02 -32.16
C ASP A 34 -4.59 -13.19 -31.27
N ALA A 35 -5.41 -12.89 -30.26
CA ALA A 35 -6.03 -13.81 -29.33
C ALA A 35 -6.47 -15.11 -30.02
N ALA A 36 -5.63 -16.15 -29.87
CA ALA A 36 -5.95 -17.48 -30.30
C ALA A 36 -7.22 -17.91 -29.55
N ALA A 37 -8.13 -18.59 -30.25
CA ALA A 37 -9.23 -19.31 -29.62
C ALA A 37 -8.65 -20.16 -28.47
N GLY A 38 -8.85 -19.70 -27.23
CA GLY A 38 -8.18 -20.25 -26.07
C GLY A 38 -8.45 -21.75 -25.98
N ASP A 39 -7.39 -22.54 -25.75
CA ASP A 39 -7.50 -23.98 -25.55
C ASP A 39 -8.59 -24.25 -24.50
N SER A 40 -9.73 -24.75 -24.96
CA SER A 40 -10.85 -25.09 -24.07
C SER A 40 -10.36 -26.19 -23.13
N ARG A 41 -10.18 -25.86 -21.86
CA ARG A 41 -9.77 -26.82 -20.84
C ARG A 41 -10.82 -27.93 -20.77
N THR A 42 -10.38 -29.18 -20.73
CA THR A 42 -11.27 -30.33 -20.53
C THR A 42 -10.94 -31.04 -19.23
N ILE A 43 -11.94 -31.63 -18.60
CA ILE A 43 -11.77 -32.53 -17.45
C ILE A 43 -12.38 -33.89 -17.76
N SER A 44 -11.73 -34.94 -17.27
CA SER A 44 -12.21 -36.32 -17.43
C SER A 44 -12.59 -36.91 -16.08
N THR A 45 -13.76 -37.55 -16.00
CA THR A 45 -14.25 -38.23 -14.80
C THR A 45 -14.72 -39.63 -15.18
N THR A 46 -14.35 -40.64 -14.38
CA THR A 46 -14.87 -42.00 -14.54
C THR A 46 -16.19 -42.14 -13.78
N LEU A 47 -17.26 -42.43 -14.50
CA LEU A 47 -18.58 -42.74 -13.94
C LEU A 47 -18.70 -44.25 -13.75
N HIS A 48 -19.19 -44.67 -12.59
CA HIS A 48 -19.41 -46.08 -12.28
C HIS A 48 -20.90 -46.44 -12.40
N PRO A 49 -21.25 -47.71 -12.68
CA PRO A 49 -22.63 -48.18 -12.60
C PRO A 49 -23.30 -47.79 -11.28
N GLY A 50 -24.53 -47.28 -11.34
CA GLY A 50 -25.24 -46.75 -10.17
C GLY A 50 -25.14 -45.23 -10.06
N TRP A 51 -25.03 -44.72 -8.83
CA TRP A 51 -25.04 -43.27 -8.59
C TRP A 51 -23.64 -42.67 -8.64
N ASN A 52 -23.55 -41.49 -9.25
CA ASN A 52 -22.35 -40.67 -9.35
C ASN A 52 -22.70 -39.25 -8.93
N LEU A 53 -21.82 -38.60 -8.17
CA LEU A 53 -21.93 -37.18 -7.82
C LEU A 53 -20.80 -36.42 -8.52
N VAL A 54 -21.15 -35.54 -9.44
CA VAL A 54 -20.18 -34.79 -10.25
C VAL A 54 -20.57 -33.31 -10.29
N GLY A 55 -19.60 -32.45 -10.54
CA GLY A 55 -19.79 -31.02 -10.74
C GLY A 55 -19.81 -30.67 -12.23
N TRP A 56 -20.73 -29.79 -12.63
CA TRP A 56 -20.69 -29.10 -13.92
C TRP A 56 -19.92 -27.79 -13.79
N ILE A 57 -18.80 -27.69 -14.51
CA ILE A 57 -17.92 -26.51 -14.52
C ILE A 57 -17.66 -26.02 -15.96
N GLY A 58 -18.41 -26.53 -16.93
CA GLY A 58 -18.37 -26.08 -18.32
C GLY A 58 -19.42 -24.99 -18.59
N PRO A 59 -19.47 -24.45 -19.81
CA PRO A 59 -20.45 -23.45 -20.20
C PRO A 59 -21.89 -23.96 -20.08
N GLY A 60 -22.85 -23.03 -20.15
CA GLY A 60 -24.27 -23.36 -20.21
C GLY A 60 -24.59 -24.39 -21.31
N THR A 61 -24.99 -25.61 -20.93
CA THR A 61 -25.13 -26.73 -21.88
C THR A 61 -26.50 -27.40 -21.76
N PRO A 62 -27.25 -27.61 -22.85
CA PRO A 62 -28.50 -28.37 -22.82
C PRO A 62 -28.30 -29.77 -22.26
N VAL A 63 -29.18 -30.19 -21.35
CA VAL A 63 -29.10 -31.52 -20.70
C VAL A 63 -29.27 -32.67 -21.70
N ALA A 64 -29.85 -32.41 -22.88
CA ALA A 64 -29.91 -33.39 -23.96
C ALA A 64 -28.53 -33.83 -24.44
N GLU A 65 -27.58 -32.90 -24.55
CA GLU A 65 -26.21 -33.19 -24.98
C GLU A 65 -25.52 -34.12 -23.98
N LEU A 66 -25.79 -33.98 -22.68
CA LEU A 66 -25.29 -34.90 -21.65
C LEU A 66 -25.76 -36.36 -21.88
N PHE A 67 -27.01 -36.57 -22.28
CA PHE A 67 -27.53 -37.90 -22.58
C PHE A 67 -27.03 -38.47 -23.91
N GLU A 68 -26.68 -37.60 -24.86
CA GLU A 68 -26.05 -37.98 -26.13
C GLU A 68 -24.58 -38.40 -25.93
N GLU A 69 -23.83 -37.65 -25.12
CA GLU A 69 -22.44 -37.94 -24.77
C GLU A 69 -22.29 -39.20 -23.91
N ILE A 70 -23.29 -39.50 -23.08
CA ILE A 70 -23.28 -40.64 -22.17
C ILE A 70 -24.52 -41.51 -22.41
N PRO A 71 -24.52 -42.37 -23.45
CA PRO A 71 -25.70 -43.18 -23.80
C PRO A 71 -26.20 -44.10 -22.69
N ALA A 72 -25.33 -44.50 -21.76
CA ALA A 72 -25.66 -45.31 -20.59
C ALA A 72 -26.31 -44.52 -19.43
N LEU A 73 -26.40 -43.19 -19.52
CA LEU A 73 -26.99 -42.35 -18.50
C LEU A 73 -28.51 -42.49 -18.48
N VAL A 74 -29.06 -42.95 -17.35
CA VAL A 74 -30.51 -43.17 -17.18
C VAL A 74 -31.19 -41.92 -16.62
N GLN A 75 -30.53 -41.22 -15.70
CA GLN A 75 -31.09 -40.06 -15.02
C GLN A 75 -30.00 -39.05 -14.66
N ALA A 76 -30.30 -37.76 -14.84
CA ALA A 76 -29.55 -36.65 -14.28
C ALA A 76 -30.45 -35.88 -13.31
N SER A 77 -29.90 -35.42 -12.19
CA SER A 77 -30.62 -34.57 -11.24
C SER A 77 -29.70 -33.49 -10.68
N ALA A 78 -30.18 -32.26 -10.61
CA ALA A 78 -29.49 -31.15 -9.96
C ALA A 78 -30.36 -30.65 -8.80
N ARG A 79 -29.78 -29.99 -7.82
CA ARG A 79 -30.55 -29.28 -6.80
C ARG A 79 -30.51 -27.80 -7.08
N ASP A 80 -31.69 -27.21 -7.26
CA ASP A 80 -31.85 -25.79 -7.42
C ASP A 80 -31.54 -25.11 -6.08
N THR A 81 -30.58 -24.17 -6.08
CA THR A 81 -30.06 -23.53 -4.87
C THR A 81 -31.08 -22.57 -4.25
N GLN A 82 -31.87 -21.87 -5.07
CA GLN A 82 -32.87 -20.90 -4.61
C GLN A 82 -34.10 -21.56 -3.97
N THR A 83 -34.62 -22.63 -4.59
CA THR A 83 -35.83 -23.32 -4.14
C THR A 83 -35.55 -24.55 -3.29
N GLY A 84 -34.31 -25.04 -3.30
CA GLY A 84 -33.90 -26.27 -2.63
C GLY A 84 -34.48 -27.56 -3.25
N ARG A 85 -35.21 -27.48 -4.37
CA ARG A 85 -35.86 -28.61 -5.04
C ARG A 85 -34.89 -29.35 -5.96
N TYR A 86 -35.15 -30.64 -6.16
CA TYR A 86 -34.43 -31.41 -7.19
C TYR A 86 -35.09 -31.26 -8.55
N LEU A 87 -34.34 -30.70 -9.49
CA LEU A 87 -34.66 -30.74 -10.92
C LEU A 87 -34.14 -32.07 -11.47
N ARG A 88 -34.94 -32.76 -12.29
CA ARG A 88 -34.61 -34.10 -12.81
C ARG A 88 -34.83 -34.17 -14.30
N ALA A 89 -33.96 -34.89 -14.98
CA ALA A 89 -34.13 -35.32 -16.37
C ALA A 89 -33.91 -36.83 -16.47
N ARG A 90 -34.71 -37.50 -17.30
CA ARG A 90 -34.58 -38.93 -17.58
C ARG A 90 -34.49 -39.17 -19.07
N GLN A 91 -33.72 -40.18 -19.45
CA GLN A 91 -33.66 -40.64 -20.84
C GLN A 91 -35.02 -41.23 -21.23
N GLY A 92 -35.70 -40.60 -22.18
CA GLY A 92 -36.96 -41.07 -22.75
C GLY A 92 -36.76 -41.66 -24.15
N ASN A 93 -37.83 -42.22 -24.74
CA ASN A 93 -37.83 -42.67 -26.13
C ASN A 93 -37.86 -41.45 -27.08
N GLY A 94 -36.72 -40.78 -27.28
CA GLY A 94 -36.51 -39.77 -28.32
C GLY A 94 -35.96 -38.42 -27.84
N ALA A 95 -36.29 -37.97 -26.63
CA ALA A 95 -35.72 -36.77 -26.00
C ALA A 95 -35.72 -36.91 -24.47
N PRO A 96 -34.80 -36.25 -23.74
CA PRO A 96 -34.88 -36.20 -22.28
C PRO A 96 -36.18 -35.52 -21.86
N SER A 97 -36.90 -36.12 -20.91
CA SER A 97 -38.08 -35.51 -20.28
C SER A 97 -37.71 -35.09 -18.86
N GLY A 98 -38.03 -33.85 -18.46
CA GLY A 98 -37.67 -33.38 -17.13
C GLY A 98 -37.81 -31.89 -16.87
N GLU A 99 -37.59 -31.52 -15.60
CA GLU A 99 -37.49 -30.13 -15.13
C GLU A 99 -36.07 -29.57 -15.30
N LEU A 100 -35.05 -30.44 -15.40
CA LEU A 100 -33.66 -30.05 -15.62
C LEU A 100 -33.38 -29.97 -17.12
N THR A 101 -33.29 -28.75 -17.67
CA THR A 101 -33.16 -28.50 -19.11
C THR A 101 -31.78 -28.02 -19.54
N VAL A 102 -31.08 -27.29 -18.69
CA VAL A 102 -29.74 -26.72 -18.94
C VAL A 102 -28.85 -26.97 -17.73
N LEU A 103 -27.60 -27.33 -17.98
CA LEU A 103 -26.51 -27.37 -17.00
C LEU A 103 -25.84 -26.00 -16.97
N THR A 104 -25.67 -25.41 -15.80
CA THR A 104 -24.95 -24.13 -15.63
C THR A 104 -23.70 -24.32 -14.77
N PRO A 105 -22.63 -23.54 -15.00
CA PRO A 105 -21.43 -23.58 -14.16
C PRO A 105 -21.78 -23.55 -12.66
N GLY A 106 -21.08 -24.35 -11.86
CA GLY A 106 -21.30 -24.42 -10.41
C GLY A 106 -22.36 -25.44 -9.95
N MET A 107 -23.15 -26.01 -10.86
CA MET A 107 -24.17 -27.02 -10.49
C MET A 107 -23.55 -28.36 -10.08
N GLY A 108 -23.92 -28.87 -8.91
CA GLY A 108 -23.68 -30.27 -8.55
C GLY A 108 -24.77 -31.19 -9.11
N LEU A 109 -24.36 -32.32 -9.67
CA LEU A 109 -25.20 -33.27 -10.40
C LEU A 109 -25.15 -34.67 -9.78
N TRP A 110 -26.33 -35.24 -9.55
CA TRP A 110 -26.50 -36.68 -9.37
C TRP A 110 -26.79 -37.34 -10.71
N LEU A 111 -25.87 -38.18 -11.15
CA LEU A 111 -26.00 -38.98 -12.36
C LEU A 111 -26.24 -40.44 -12.00
N ARG A 112 -27.22 -41.08 -12.63
CA ARG A 112 -27.44 -42.53 -12.51
C ARG A 112 -27.06 -43.21 -13.80
N LEU A 113 -25.95 -43.94 -13.77
CA LEU A 113 -25.47 -44.74 -14.89
C LEU A 113 -26.14 -46.13 -14.85
N GLY A 114 -26.66 -46.57 -16.00
CA GLY A 114 -27.08 -47.94 -16.23
C GLY A 114 -25.94 -48.82 -16.76
N GLY A 115 -26.24 -50.08 -17.07
CA GLY A 115 -25.24 -51.06 -17.48
C GLY A 115 -24.35 -51.54 -16.34
N ASP A 116 -23.32 -52.32 -16.68
CA ASP A 116 -22.42 -52.98 -15.71
C ASP A 116 -20.97 -52.49 -15.83
N GLU A 117 -20.66 -51.61 -16.79
CA GLU A 117 -19.31 -51.12 -17.08
C GLU A 117 -19.17 -49.62 -16.76
N PRO A 118 -18.03 -49.17 -16.21
CA PRO A 118 -17.73 -47.75 -16.03
C PRO A 118 -17.60 -47.00 -17.37
N VAL A 119 -17.89 -45.69 -17.37
CA VAL A 119 -17.77 -44.80 -18.53
C VAL A 119 -16.86 -43.62 -18.17
N THR A 120 -15.79 -43.42 -18.92
CA THR A 120 -14.99 -42.18 -18.83
C THR A 120 -15.68 -41.08 -19.61
N TRP A 121 -16.09 -40.02 -18.90
CA TRP A 121 -16.72 -38.85 -19.48
C TRP A 121 -15.75 -37.67 -19.47
N THR A 122 -15.46 -37.13 -20.65
CA THR A 122 -14.63 -35.92 -20.81
C THR A 122 -15.53 -34.77 -21.22
N ARG A 123 -15.45 -33.66 -20.51
CA ARG A 123 -16.31 -32.49 -20.70
C ARG A 123 -15.52 -31.18 -20.68
N PRO A 124 -16.03 -30.11 -21.31
CA PRO A 124 -15.44 -28.79 -21.20
C PRO A 124 -15.45 -28.30 -19.74
N ALA A 125 -14.43 -27.53 -19.40
CA ALA A 125 -14.31 -26.78 -18.16
C ALA A 125 -13.97 -25.34 -18.50
N GLU A 126 -14.72 -24.40 -17.95
CA GLU A 126 -14.38 -22.99 -18.03
C GLU A 126 -13.15 -22.72 -17.15
N ALA A 127 -12.24 -21.91 -17.67
CA ALA A 127 -11.07 -21.44 -16.91
C ALA A 127 -11.44 -20.35 -15.91
N THR A 128 -12.64 -19.78 -16.04
CA THR A 128 -13.17 -18.76 -15.14
C THR A 128 -13.61 -19.41 -13.83
N GLY A 129 -13.43 -18.68 -12.72
CA GLY A 129 -14.00 -19.08 -11.44
C GLY A 129 -15.52 -19.13 -11.50
N VAL A 130 -16.12 -19.60 -10.42
CA VAL A 130 -17.58 -19.52 -10.23
C VAL A 130 -17.82 -18.90 -8.86
N LEU A 131 -18.57 -17.79 -8.83
CA LEU A 131 -19.17 -17.28 -7.59
C LEU A 131 -20.44 -18.05 -7.29
N LEU A 132 -20.54 -18.57 -6.06
CA LEU A 132 -21.76 -19.20 -5.57
C LEU A 132 -22.30 -18.43 -4.38
N ASP A 133 -23.55 -18.00 -4.48
CA ASP A 133 -24.32 -17.49 -3.34
C ASP A 133 -25.05 -18.66 -2.67
N LEU A 134 -24.62 -19.00 -1.46
CA LEU A 134 -25.09 -20.16 -0.74
C LEU A 134 -25.72 -19.73 0.59
N ASP A 135 -27.03 -19.90 0.73
CA ASP A 135 -27.72 -19.65 2.00
C ASP A 135 -27.27 -20.59 3.14
N ALA A 136 -27.72 -20.34 4.36
CA ALA A 136 -27.60 -21.35 5.41
C ALA A 136 -28.32 -22.65 5.01
N GLY A 137 -27.73 -23.80 5.32
CA GLY A 137 -28.31 -25.11 5.09
C GLY A 137 -27.54 -25.96 4.09
N ARG A 138 -28.27 -26.82 3.37
CA ARG A 138 -27.67 -27.80 2.45
C ARG A 138 -27.54 -27.21 1.06
N HIS A 139 -26.45 -27.48 0.38
CA HIS A 139 -26.21 -27.12 -1.02
C HIS A 139 -25.53 -28.26 -1.78
N LEU A 140 -25.85 -28.39 -3.07
CA LEU A 140 -25.21 -29.34 -3.97
C LEU A 140 -24.54 -28.55 -5.08
N VAL A 141 -23.21 -28.56 -5.08
CA VAL A 141 -22.38 -27.67 -5.90
C VAL A 141 -21.31 -28.45 -6.63
N ALA A 142 -20.86 -27.94 -7.76
CA ALA A 142 -19.63 -28.39 -8.41
C ALA A 142 -18.43 -27.83 -7.64
N TRP A 143 -17.24 -28.40 -7.81
CA TRP A 143 -15.98 -27.75 -7.46
C TRP A 143 -15.25 -27.34 -8.73
N SER A 144 -15.15 -26.04 -9.00
CA SER A 144 -14.38 -25.53 -10.14
C SER A 144 -12.92 -25.25 -9.82
N GLY A 145 -12.53 -25.23 -8.54
CA GLY A 145 -11.16 -25.02 -8.07
C GLY A 145 -10.13 -26.05 -8.57
N GLY A 146 -8.85 -25.71 -8.44
CA GLY A 146 -7.74 -26.64 -8.71
C GLY A 146 -7.78 -27.89 -7.81
N PRO A 147 -7.02 -28.95 -8.16
CA PRO A 147 -6.87 -30.10 -7.28
C PRO A 147 -6.16 -29.67 -5.99
N GLY A 148 -6.65 -30.14 -4.84
CA GLY A 148 -6.07 -29.74 -3.55
C GLY A 148 -6.75 -30.35 -2.34
N SER A 149 -6.34 -29.89 -1.16
CA SER A 149 -6.96 -30.26 0.12
C SER A 149 -8.33 -29.59 0.26
N LEU A 150 -9.34 -30.36 0.68
CA LEU A 150 -10.65 -29.78 0.98
C LEU A 150 -10.61 -28.85 2.20
N ALA A 151 -9.71 -29.12 3.14
CA ALA A 151 -9.54 -28.26 4.31
C ALA A 151 -9.07 -26.86 3.92
N ASP A 152 -8.17 -26.75 2.95
CA ASP A 152 -7.70 -25.46 2.44
C ASP A 152 -8.81 -24.77 1.63
N ALA A 153 -9.51 -25.54 0.78
CA ALA A 153 -10.60 -25.03 -0.04
C ALA A 153 -11.75 -24.44 0.80
N LEU A 154 -12.09 -25.06 1.92
CA LEU A 154 -13.20 -24.68 2.80
C LEU A 154 -12.76 -23.88 4.04
N GLY A 155 -11.46 -23.85 4.38
CA GLY A 155 -10.95 -23.19 5.57
C GLY A 155 -11.27 -21.69 5.61
N ARG A 156 -11.40 -21.07 4.44
CA ARG A 156 -11.81 -19.67 4.27
C ARG A 156 -13.18 -19.32 4.85
N PHE A 157 -14.04 -20.31 5.04
CA PHE A 157 -15.37 -20.12 5.61
C PHE A 157 -15.39 -20.11 7.13
N GLY A 158 -14.24 -20.35 7.78
CA GLY A 158 -14.15 -20.43 9.23
C GLY A 158 -15.20 -21.37 9.81
N GLY A 159 -16.08 -20.84 10.66
CA GLY A 159 -17.14 -21.58 11.33
C GLY A 159 -18.41 -21.82 10.49
N ALA A 160 -18.51 -21.26 9.28
CA ALA A 160 -19.71 -21.35 8.48
C ALA A 160 -19.95 -22.74 7.88
N VAL A 161 -18.91 -23.55 7.67
CA VAL A 161 -19.04 -24.92 7.16
C VAL A 161 -19.24 -25.89 8.31
N ALA A 162 -20.43 -26.48 8.41
CA ALA A 162 -20.72 -27.55 9.36
C ALA A 162 -20.16 -28.91 8.88
N SER A 163 -20.34 -29.23 7.60
CA SER A 163 -19.76 -30.41 6.96
C SER A 163 -19.76 -30.31 5.44
N ALA A 164 -18.90 -31.09 4.80
CA ALA A 164 -18.90 -31.30 3.36
C ALA A 164 -18.87 -32.79 3.05
N HIS A 165 -19.48 -33.22 1.95
CA HIS A 165 -19.49 -34.62 1.54
C HIS A 165 -19.30 -34.78 0.04
N ARG A 166 -18.50 -35.77 -0.34
CA ARG A 166 -18.34 -36.24 -1.73
C ARG A 166 -18.90 -37.65 -1.81
N TRP A 167 -19.44 -38.03 -2.97
CA TRP A 167 -19.82 -39.42 -3.23
C TRP A 167 -18.66 -40.16 -3.89
N ASN A 168 -18.15 -41.20 -3.24
CA ASN A 168 -17.23 -42.14 -3.86
C ASN A 168 -18.06 -43.10 -4.73
N ALA A 169 -18.04 -42.87 -6.05
CA ALA A 169 -18.84 -43.64 -6.99
C ALA A 169 -18.39 -45.10 -7.12
N GLU A 170 -17.10 -45.41 -6.99
CA GLU A 170 -16.62 -46.79 -7.01
C GLU A 170 -17.12 -47.58 -5.80
N ALA A 171 -17.04 -46.99 -4.61
CA ALA A 171 -17.46 -47.61 -3.36
C ALA A 171 -18.95 -47.40 -3.01
N GLN A 172 -19.69 -46.65 -3.85
CA GLN A 172 -21.09 -46.25 -3.63
C GLN A 172 -21.37 -45.78 -2.19
N ARG A 173 -20.54 -44.88 -1.67
CA ARG A 173 -20.67 -44.32 -0.30
C ARG A 173 -20.19 -42.88 -0.20
N TYR A 174 -20.66 -42.17 0.82
CA TYR A 174 -20.16 -40.82 1.11
C TYR A 174 -18.79 -40.84 1.79
N GLU A 175 -17.95 -39.93 1.35
CA GLU A 175 -16.77 -39.44 2.07
C GLU A 175 -17.14 -38.10 2.69
N SER A 176 -16.76 -37.86 3.94
CA SER A 176 -17.21 -36.71 4.72
C SER A 176 -16.03 -35.89 5.23
N TYR A 177 -16.21 -34.59 5.28
CA TYR A 177 -15.30 -33.64 5.89
C TYR A 177 -16.06 -32.82 6.94
N ARG A 178 -15.44 -32.61 8.10
CA ARG A 178 -15.92 -31.72 9.17
C ARG A 178 -14.75 -30.89 9.66
N PRO A 179 -14.83 -29.55 9.65
CA PRO A 179 -13.77 -28.71 10.20
C PRO A 179 -13.45 -29.10 11.65
N GLY A 180 -12.16 -29.26 11.96
CA GLY A 180 -11.66 -29.64 13.29
C GLY A 180 -11.93 -31.09 13.71
N GLY A 181 -12.52 -31.93 12.86
CA GLY A 181 -12.75 -33.35 13.14
C GLY A 181 -11.47 -34.19 13.04
N ALA A 182 -11.35 -35.23 13.88
CA ALA A 182 -10.25 -36.20 13.76
C ALA A 182 -10.33 -37.00 12.45
N ALA A 183 -9.19 -37.23 11.82
CA ALA A 183 -9.10 -38.08 10.63
C ALA A 183 -9.58 -39.50 10.97
N THR A 184 -10.68 -39.94 10.36
CA THR A 184 -11.23 -41.30 10.49
C THR A 184 -11.39 -41.90 9.09
N ALA A 185 -11.59 -43.22 8.98
CA ALA A 185 -11.82 -43.84 7.67
C ALA A 185 -13.08 -43.23 7.01
N GLY A 186 -12.95 -42.82 5.74
CA GLY A 186 -14.03 -42.12 5.00
C GLY A 186 -13.94 -40.59 5.07
N VAL A 187 -12.78 -40.04 5.45
CA VAL A 187 -12.53 -38.59 5.39
C VAL A 187 -12.25 -38.16 3.96
N LEU A 188 -12.93 -37.09 3.56
CA LEU A 188 -12.69 -36.39 2.31
C LEU A 188 -11.50 -35.43 2.49
N GLU A 189 -10.30 -35.88 2.12
CA GLU A 189 -9.07 -35.09 2.26
C GLU A 189 -8.77 -34.24 1.02
N ALA A 190 -8.96 -34.82 -0.17
CA ALA A 190 -8.62 -34.20 -1.43
C ALA A 190 -9.84 -34.03 -2.33
N ILE A 191 -9.85 -32.95 -3.11
CA ILE A 191 -10.87 -32.62 -4.10
C ILE A 191 -10.24 -32.31 -5.45
N ALA A 192 -10.90 -32.69 -6.54
CA ALA A 192 -10.45 -32.44 -7.91
C ALA A 192 -11.47 -31.60 -8.69
N PRO A 193 -11.04 -30.79 -9.68
CA PRO A 193 -11.95 -30.01 -10.51
C PRO A 193 -13.02 -30.90 -11.15
N GLY A 194 -14.28 -30.50 -11.00
CA GLY A 194 -15.44 -31.26 -11.45
C GLY A 194 -15.97 -32.30 -10.47
N ASP A 195 -15.42 -32.39 -9.26
CA ASP A 195 -16.06 -33.13 -8.16
C ASP A 195 -17.40 -32.46 -7.78
N GLY A 196 -18.40 -33.26 -7.44
CA GLY A 196 -19.66 -32.78 -6.87
C GLY A 196 -19.63 -32.85 -5.34
N LEU A 197 -20.06 -31.77 -4.69
CA LEU A 197 -20.03 -31.63 -3.24
C LEU A 197 -21.41 -31.36 -2.66
N TRP A 198 -21.73 -32.05 -1.57
CA TRP A 198 -22.71 -31.59 -0.61
C TRP A 198 -22.05 -30.68 0.41
N LEU A 199 -22.48 -29.43 0.49
CA LEU A 199 -22.09 -28.51 1.54
C LEU A 199 -23.22 -28.30 2.54
N TYR A 200 -22.86 -28.26 3.81
CA TYR A 200 -23.74 -27.95 4.92
C TYR A 200 -23.21 -26.70 5.60
N LEU A 201 -23.95 -25.61 5.50
CA LEU A 201 -23.59 -24.30 6.00
C LEU A 201 -24.45 -23.93 7.20
N SER A 202 -23.85 -23.35 8.23
CA SER A 202 -24.55 -22.80 9.40
C SER A 202 -25.07 -21.37 9.17
N GLU A 203 -24.45 -20.65 8.25
CA GLU A 203 -24.79 -19.28 7.86
C GLU A 203 -24.60 -19.09 6.34
N PRO A 204 -25.21 -18.07 5.73
CA PRO A 204 -25.00 -17.76 4.33
C PRO A 204 -23.52 -17.47 4.05
N VAL A 205 -22.99 -18.01 2.95
CA VAL A 205 -21.63 -17.72 2.48
C VAL A 205 -21.64 -17.42 0.99
N ARG A 206 -20.70 -16.57 0.56
CA ARG A 206 -20.36 -16.39 -0.84
C ARG A 206 -19.08 -17.14 -1.15
N TRP A 207 -19.11 -18.01 -2.14
CA TRP A 207 -17.99 -18.88 -2.47
C TRP A 207 -17.47 -18.67 -3.88
N TRP A 208 -16.29 -18.06 -3.97
CA TRP A 208 -15.51 -18.02 -5.20
C TRP A 208 -14.61 -19.26 -5.31
N GLN A 209 -14.94 -20.21 -6.19
CA GLN A 209 -14.39 -21.57 -6.16
C GLN A 209 -12.99 -21.73 -6.78
N GLN A 210 -12.73 -21.16 -7.95
CA GLN A 210 -11.35 -20.88 -8.34
C GLN A 210 -11.03 -19.53 -7.75
N GLY A 211 -10.21 -19.43 -6.69
CA GLY A 211 -9.61 -18.13 -6.31
C GLY A 211 -9.23 -17.43 -7.62
N ALA A 212 -9.71 -16.20 -7.88
CA ALA A 212 -9.41 -15.53 -9.15
C ALA A 212 -7.92 -15.71 -9.36
N GLY A 213 -7.55 -16.45 -10.42
CA GLY A 213 -6.23 -17.06 -10.51
C GLY A 213 -5.24 -15.97 -10.20
N ALA A 214 -4.40 -16.13 -9.16
CA ALA A 214 -3.49 -15.05 -8.82
C ALA A 214 -2.79 -14.63 -10.10
N PRO A 215 -2.68 -13.31 -10.33
CA PRO A 215 -2.12 -12.80 -11.56
C PRO A 215 -0.83 -13.56 -11.84
N PRO A 216 -0.62 -14.13 -13.04
CA PRO A 216 0.67 -14.66 -13.43
C PRO A 216 1.79 -13.77 -12.92
N MET A 217 2.67 -14.33 -12.10
CA MET A 217 3.76 -13.57 -11.51
C MET A 217 5.04 -13.81 -12.29
N VAL A 218 5.70 -12.72 -12.68
CA VAL A 218 6.99 -12.73 -13.36
C VAL A 218 8.01 -12.08 -12.42
N PHE A 219 8.91 -12.89 -11.87
CA PHE A 219 10.01 -12.39 -11.05
C PHE A 219 11.16 -11.93 -11.94
N VAL A 220 11.59 -10.68 -11.77
CA VAL A 220 12.64 -10.03 -12.56
C VAL A 220 13.84 -9.76 -11.64
N GLY A 221 14.98 -10.34 -11.99
CA GLY A 221 16.19 -10.31 -11.15
C GLY A 221 16.25 -11.46 -10.14
N ASP A 222 17.18 -11.35 -9.20
CA ASP A 222 17.48 -12.41 -8.21
C ASP A 222 16.54 -12.34 -7.00
N VAL A 223 15.23 -12.46 -7.23
CA VAL A 223 14.25 -12.63 -6.14
C VAL A 223 14.39 -14.05 -5.59
N ASP A 224 14.71 -14.19 -4.31
CA ASP A 224 14.87 -15.51 -3.72
C ASP A 224 13.55 -16.30 -3.74
N ALA A 225 13.64 -17.63 -3.83
CA ALA A 225 12.47 -18.48 -4.00
C ALA A 225 11.49 -18.43 -2.82
N ALA A 226 11.97 -18.12 -1.60
CA ALA A 226 11.11 -18.01 -0.43
C ALA A 226 10.34 -16.70 -0.45
N ALA A 227 10.98 -15.57 -0.77
CA ALA A 227 10.31 -14.30 -1.02
C ALA A 227 9.30 -14.44 -2.17
N ALA A 228 9.68 -15.03 -3.29
CA ALA A 228 8.79 -15.26 -4.42
C ALA A 228 7.54 -16.08 -4.03
N ALA A 229 7.72 -17.14 -3.24
CA ALA A 229 6.61 -17.95 -2.73
C ALA A 229 5.71 -17.15 -1.77
N ALA A 230 6.29 -16.35 -0.87
CA ALA A 230 5.56 -15.51 0.09
C ALA A 230 4.74 -14.43 -0.63
N ILE A 231 5.34 -13.72 -1.59
CA ILE A 231 4.69 -12.71 -2.43
C ILE A 231 3.53 -13.34 -3.19
N GLY A 232 3.72 -14.51 -3.78
CA GLY A 232 2.65 -15.23 -4.46
C GLY A 232 1.52 -15.68 -3.55
N ALA A 233 1.83 -16.05 -2.32
CA ALA A 233 0.82 -16.40 -1.33
C ALA A 233 0.00 -15.16 -0.94
N GLU A 234 0.64 -14.03 -0.70
CA GLU A 234 -0.02 -12.76 -0.38
C GLU A 234 -0.95 -12.28 -1.51
N PHE A 235 -0.48 -12.28 -2.76
CA PHE A 235 -1.34 -11.88 -3.88
C PHE A 235 -2.52 -12.83 -4.08
N ARG A 236 -2.34 -14.15 -3.87
CA ARG A 236 -3.45 -15.12 -3.88
C ARG A 236 -4.46 -14.87 -2.77
N ASP A 237 -3.99 -14.58 -1.56
CA ASP A 237 -4.85 -14.34 -0.41
C ASP A 237 -5.62 -13.03 -0.57
N ALA A 238 -4.95 -11.94 -0.94
CA ALA A 238 -5.56 -10.66 -1.32
C ALA A 238 -6.63 -10.84 -2.38
N THR A 239 -6.28 -11.53 -3.46
CA THR A 239 -7.22 -11.77 -4.57
C THR A 239 -8.43 -12.55 -4.10
N THR A 240 -8.24 -13.59 -3.29
CA THR A 240 -9.34 -14.44 -2.82
C THR A 240 -10.28 -13.70 -1.89
N ARG A 241 -9.74 -12.97 -0.90
CA ARG A 241 -10.55 -12.27 0.11
C ARG A 241 -11.27 -11.08 -0.46
N LEU A 242 -10.55 -10.26 -1.21
CA LEU A 242 -11.13 -9.08 -1.81
C LEU A 242 -12.11 -9.46 -2.91
N ALA A 243 -11.90 -10.53 -3.69
CA ALA A 243 -12.91 -11.01 -4.63
C ALA A 243 -14.16 -11.53 -3.93
N ALA A 244 -14.01 -12.22 -2.79
CA ALA A 244 -15.14 -12.67 -1.98
C ALA A 244 -15.95 -11.50 -1.41
N ARG A 245 -15.29 -10.37 -1.08
CA ARG A 245 -15.96 -9.15 -0.61
C ARG A 245 -16.64 -8.39 -1.74
N PHE A 246 -15.94 -8.23 -2.87
CA PHE A 246 -16.24 -7.20 -3.85
C PHE A 246 -16.77 -7.72 -5.21
N GLU A 247 -16.79 -9.02 -5.46
CA GLU A 247 -17.58 -9.67 -6.51
C GLU A 247 -17.34 -9.31 -8.00
N ASP A 248 -16.12 -9.07 -8.54
CA ASP A 248 -16.05 -8.72 -9.98
C ASP A 248 -14.67 -8.87 -10.67
N LEU A 249 -13.90 -9.92 -10.39
CA LEU A 249 -12.64 -10.17 -11.12
C LEU A 249 -12.70 -11.34 -12.10
N GLU A 250 -13.90 -11.70 -12.56
CA GLU A 250 -14.03 -12.74 -13.56
C GLU A 250 -13.42 -12.28 -14.91
N GLY A 251 -12.31 -12.93 -15.31
CA GLY A 251 -11.75 -12.79 -16.66
C GLY A 251 -10.66 -11.73 -16.86
N THR A 252 -10.16 -11.06 -15.80
CA THR A 252 -9.05 -10.10 -16.00
C THR A 252 -7.70 -10.82 -16.11
N GLU A 253 -7.08 -10.75 -17.30
CA GLU A 253 -5.70 -11.21 -17.51
C GLU A 253 -4.71 -10.17 -17.01
N ILE A 254 -4.10 -10.44 -15.86
CA ILE A 254 -3.20 -9.50 -15.19
C ILE A 254 -1.89 -10.21 -14.91
N THR A 255 -0.79 -9.57 -15.24
CA THR A 255 0.55 -10.07 -14.89
C THR A 255 1.16 -9.19 -13.80
N ALA A 256 1.64 -9.79 -12.71
CA ALA A 256 2.39 -9.09 -11.68
C ALA A 256 3.90 -9.28 -11.92
N TYR A 257 4.63 -8.22 -12.24
CA TYR A 257 6.09 -8.21 -12.34
C TYR A 257 6.68 -7.82 -10.99
N VAL A 258 7.54 -8.68 -10.46
CA VAL A 258 8.16 -8.49 -9.16
C VAL A 258 9.65 -8.35 -9.36
N HIS A 259 10.13 -7.14 -9.20
CA HIS A 259 11.53 -6.78 -9.38
C HIS A 259 12.29 -6.97 -8.07
N ALA A 260 13.47 -7.58 -8.11
CA ALA A 260 14.34 -7.67 -6.93
C ALA A 260 14.76 -6.26 -6.46
N GLU A 261 15.21 -5.44 -7.42
CA GLU A 261 15.81 -4.13 -7.17
C GLU A 261 15.02 -3.00 -7.84
N LEU A 262 15.05 -1.81 -7.22
CA LEU A 262 14.33 -0.62 -7.66
C LEU A 262 14.81 -0.15 -9.04
N GLU A 263 16.10 -0.25 -9.31
CA GLU A 263 16.74 0.12 -10.58
C GLU A 263 16.19 -0.71 -11.74
N THR A 264 15.92 -1.99 -11.51
CA THR A 264 15.35 -2.87 -12.55
C THR A 264 13.89 -2.53 -12.85
N LEU A 265 13.14 -2.11 -11.83
CA LEU A 265 11.78 -1.59 -12.00
C LEU A 265 11.79 -0.29 -12.79
N HIS A 266 12.71 0.63 -12.47
CA HIS A 266 12.85 1.92 -13.15
C HIS A 266 13.25 1.75 -14.61
N ALA A 267 14.18 0.85 -14.92
CA ALA A 267 14.55 0.53 -16.30
C ALA A 267 13.36 -0.03 -17.09
N ALA A 268 12.55 -0.90 -16.48
CA ALA A 268 11.33 -1.43 -17.11
C ALA A 268 10.26 -0.34 -17.33
N TYR A 269 10.12 0.59 -16.39
CA TYR A 269 9.25 1.75 -16.53
C TYR A 269 9.70 2.66 -17.67
N GLU A 270 10.98 3.04 -17.71
CA GLU A 270 11.53 3.90 -18.75
C GLU A 270 11.40 3.27 -20.14
N ALA A 271 11.70 1.97 -20.27
CA ALA A 271 11.53 1.25 -21.52
C ALA A 271 10.07 1.24 -22.01
N ARG A 272 9.11 1.25 -21.09
CA ARG A 272 7.68 1.20 -21.42
C ARG A 272 7.09 2.58 -21.73
N TYR A 273 7.43 3.61 -20.95
CA TYR A 273 6.81 4.92 -21.01
C TYR A 273 7.68 6.00 -21.67
N GLY A 274 8.96 5.71 -21.93
CA GLY A 274 9.92 6.69 -22.47
C GLY A 274 10.22 7.84 -21.50
N ALA A 275 10.02 7.62 -20.19
CA ALA A 275 10.22 8.60 -19.14
C ALA A 275 10.90 7.94 -17.93
N VAL A 276 11.82 8.67 -17.31
CA VAL A 276 12.39 8.28 -16.02
C VAL A 276 11.29 8.44 -14.97
N PRO A 277 11.01 7.40 -14.16
CA PRO A 277 10.04 7.53 -13.09
C PRO A 277 10.52 8.51 -12.02
N ASP A 278 9.59 9.06 -11.23
CA ASP A 278 9.94 9.86 -10.06
C ASP A 278 10.86 9.06 -9.11
N GLU A 279 11.86 9.72 -8.50
CA GLU A 279 12.73 9.09 -7.50
C GLU A 279 11.86 8.46 -6.38
N GLY A 280 12.05 7.16 -6.13
CA GLY A 280 11.24 6.42 -5.17
C GLY A 280 9.96 5.79 -5.73
N LEU A 281 9.74 5.77 -7.05
CA LEU A 281 8.67 4.98 -7.65
C LEU A 281 8.88 3.49 -7.37
N CYS A 282 8.26 2.99 -6.32
CA CYS A 282 8.34 1.60 -5.86
C CYS A 282 7.39 0.66 -6.60
N ARG A 283 6.50 1.21 -7.41
CA ARG A 283 5.48 0.46 -8.14
C ARG A 283 4.92 1.25 -9.31
N TYR A 284 4.45 0.55 -10.33
CA TYR A 284 3.55 1.11 -11.33
C TYR A 284 2.52 0.07 -11.73
N TRP A 285 1.43 0.53 -12.34
CA TRP A 285 0.40 -0.35 -12.87
C TRP A 285 -0.12 0.14 -14.22
N THR A 286 -0.66 -0.82 -14.96
CA THR A 286 -1.43 -0.64 -16.17
C THR A 286 -2.68 -1.51 -16.07
N ARG A 287 -3.55 -1.44 -17.08
CA ARG A 287 -4.73 -2.30 -17.21
C ARG A 287 -4.45 -3.79 -17.03
N THR A 288 -3.27 -4.27 -17.44
CA THR A 288 -2.93 -5.71 -17.47
C THR A 288 -1.65 -6.03 -16.70
N THR A 289 -1.07 -5.05 -16.00
CA THR A 289 0.26 -5.22 -15.40
C THR A 289 0.35 -4.49 -14.07
N ILE A 290 0.81 -5.18 -13.04
CA ILE A 290 1.26 -4.61 -11.78
C ILE A 290 2.77 -4.82 -11.74
N ALA A 291 3.56 -3.81 -11.42
CA ALA A 291 5.00 -3.96 -11.24
C ALA A 291 5.42 -3.34 -9.90
N TYR A 292 6.26 -4.03 -9.12
CA TYR A 292 6.77 -3.52 -7.85
C TYR A 292 8.19 -4.04 -7.56
N ALA A 293 8.96 -3.30 -6.75
CA ALA A 293 10.29 -3.69 -6.30
C ALA A 293 10.30 -4.21 -4.86
N VAL A 294 10.93 -5.36 -4.61
CA VAL A 294 11.04 -5.99 -3.27
C VAL A 294 11.84 -5.11 -2.30
N SER A 295 12.83 -4.38 -2.80
CA SER A 295 13.69 -3.49 -2.00
C SER A 295 12.99 -2.27 -1.40
N CYS A 296 11.71 -2.04 -1.70
CA CYS A 296 10.96 -0.87 -1.22
C CYS A 296 10.46 -0.94 0.23
N GLU A 297 10.82 -1.98 0.99
CA GLU A 297 10.49 -2.20 2.42
C GLU A 297 9.00 -2.11 2.81
N GLU A 298 8.08 -1.92 1.86
CA GLU A 298 6.66 -1.88 2.13
C GLU A 298 6.15 -3.31 2.46
N PRO A 299 5.34 -3.49 3.52
CA PRO A 299 4.74 -4.78 3.80
C PRO A 299 4.00 -5.32 2.57
N LEU A 300 4.30 -6.55 2.17
CA LEU A 300 3.74 -7.17 0.96
C LEU A 300 2.20 -7.15 0.95
N GLY A 301 1.58 -7.34 2.12
CA GLY A 301 0.13 -7.24 2.24
C GLY A 301 -0.43 -5.86 1.89
N ALA A 302 0.29 -4.78 2.23
CA ALA A 302 -0.12 -3.42 1.87
C ALA A 302 -0.01 -3.18 0.34
N VAL A 303 1.02 -3.73 -0.29
CA VAL A 303 1.17 -3.67 -1.75
C VAL A 303 0.06 -4.45 -2.44
N ALA A 304 -0.21 -5.68 -1.99
CA ALA A 304 -1.23 -6.56 -2.57
C ALA A 304 -2.64 -5.96 -2.45
N GLY A 305 -3.02 -5.43 -1.29
CA GLY A 305 -4.32 -4.81 -1.07
C GLY A 305 -4.56 -3.57 -1.95
N ARG A 306 -3.56 -2.68 -2.05
CA ARG A 306 -3.60 -1.51 -2.94
C ARG A 306 -3.69 -1.91 -4.41
N ALA A 307 -2.81 -2.81 -4.85
CA ALA A 307 -2.73 -3.24 -6.23
C ALA A 307 -4.03 -3.92 -6.68
N TYR A 308 -4.65 -4.71 -5.79
CA TYR A 308 -5.93 -5.33 -6.05
C TYR A 308 -7.05 -4.29 -6.27
N PHE A 309 -7.15 -3.26 -5.43
CA PHE A 309 -8.20 -2.24 -5.61
C PHE A 309 -8.04 -1.49 -6.94
N GLU A 310 -6.80 -1.09 -7.27
CA GLU A 310 -6.47 -0.44 -8.54
C GLU A 310 -6.89 -1.32 -9.72
N LEU A 311 -6.63 -2.61 -9.62
CA LEU A 311 -6.96 -3.60 -10.62
C LEU A 311 -8.46 -3.81 -10.81
N LEU A 312 -9.18 -3.98 -9.70
CA LEU A 312 -10.62 -4.13 -9.70
C LEU A 312 -11.28 -2.92 -10.34
N ARG A 313 -10.81 -1.73 -9.98
CA ARG A 313 -11.26 -0.48 -10.59
C ARG A 313 -10.98 -0.43 -12.09
N ASP A 314 -9.81 -0.87 -12.54
CA ASP A 314 -9.44 -0.89 -13.96
C ASP A 314 -10.18 -1.96 -14.77
N THR A 315 -10.60 -3.05 -14.12
CA THR A 315 -11.41 -4.12 -14.72
C THR A 315 -12.85 -3.66 -14.92
N VAL A 316 -13.47 -3.17 -13.85
CA VAL A 316 -14.90 -2.81 -13.82
C VAL A 316 -15.17 -1.49 -14.54
N ALA A 317 -14.22 -0.56 -14.49
CA ALA A 317 -14.29 0.75 -15.12
C ALA A 317 -13.01 1.06 -15.93
N PRO A 318 -12.81 0.37 -17.07
CA PRO A 318 -11.67 0.64 -17.94
C PRO A 318 -11.69 2.10 -18.40
N LEU A 319 -10.54 2.78 -18.34
CA LEU A 319 -10.46 4.22 -18.60
C LEU A 319 -11.01 4.62 -19.98
N ASP A 320 -10.85 3.74 -20.98
CA ASP A 320 -11.30 3.94 -22.35
C ASP A 320 -12.83 3.91 -22.50
N ASP A 321 -13.52 3.23 -21.58
CA ASP A 321 -14.98 3.09 -21.58
C ASP A 321 -15.67 4.21 -20.77
N LEU A 322 -14.89 5.06 -20.11
CA LEU A 322 -15.41 6.15 -19.29
C LEU A 322 -15.70 7.41 -20.10
N PRO A 323 -16.73 8.18 -19.72
CA PRO A 323 -16.98 9.49 -20.32
C PRO A 323 -15.73 10.39 -20.18
N PRO A 324 -15.56 11.37 -21.08
CA PRO A 324 -14.49 12.36 -20.96
C PRO A 324 -14.50 13.01 -19.58
N ALA A 325 -13.31 13.20 -19.02
CA ALA A 325 -13.18 13.89 -17.74
C ALA A 325 -13.55 15.36 -17.92
N GLU A 326 -14.11 15.96 -16.87
CA GLU A 326 -14.11 17.40 -16.72
C GLU A 326 -12.67 17.92 -16.62
N GLU A 327 -12.45 19.16 -17.03
CA GLU A 327 -11.12 19.78 -17.03
C GLU A 327 -10.47 19.70 -15.63
N GLY A 328 -9.26 19.13 -15.56
CA GLY A 328 -8.50 18.94 -14.31
C GLY A 328 -8.81 17.66 -13.52
N TYR A 329 -9.93 16.97 -13.80
CA TYR A 329 -10.31 15.74 -13.09
C TYR A 329 -9.77 14.47 -13.77
N SER A 330 -9.68 13.38 -13.00
CA SER A 330 -9.64 12.05 -13.60
C SER A 330 -11.02 11.69 -14.15
N ARG A 331 -11.08 10.85 -15.20
CA ARG A 331 -12.37 10.27 -15.68
C ARG A 331 -13.09 9.50 -14.58
N ARG A 332 -12.37 9.09 -13.54
CA ARG A 332 -12.85 8.35 -12.36
C ARG A 332 -13.07 9.25 -11.15
N GLY A 333 -13.21 10.56 -11.33
CA GLY A 333 -13.49 11.50 -10.25
C GLY A 333 -12.27 12.06 -9.54
N PRO A 334 -12.46 12.65 -8.35
CA PRO A 334 -11.42 13.43 -7.67
C PRO A 334 -10.34 12.54 -7.04
N GLN A 335 -9.12 13.08 -6.89
CA GLN A 335 -7.98 12.32 -6.35
C GLN A 335 -8.24 11.79 -4.94
N TRP A 336 -8.81 12.60 -4.04
CA TRP A 336 -9.14 12.16 -2.68
C TRP A 336 -10.03 10.90 -2.65
N LEU A 337 -10.98 10.77 -3.59
CA LEU A 337 -11.91 9.64 -3.64
C LEU A 337 -11.18 8.36 -4.04
N LEU A 338 -10.32 8.46 -5.06
CA LEU A 338 -9.57 7.32 -5.60
C LEU A 338 -8.50 6.82 -4.61
N TYR A 339 -7.70 7.73 -4.09
CA TYR A 339 -6.65 7.41 -3.12
C TYR A 339 -7.23 6.98 -1.78
N GLY A 340 -8.29 7.64 -1.32
CA GLY A 340 -9.01 7.27 -0.12
C GLY A 340 -9.59 5.87 -0.19
N ALA A 341 -10.27 5.53 -1.31
CA ALA A 341 -10.92 4.22 -1.48
C ALA A 341 -9.88 3.10 -1.50
N ARG A 342 -8.76 3.35 -2.18
CA ARG A 342 -7.63 2.42 -2.20
C ARG A 342 -7.08 2.16 -0.81
N GLU A 343 -6.78 3.20 -0.04
CA GLU A 343 -6.21 3.01 1.30
C GLU A 343 -7.22 2.43 2.29
N TYR A 344 -8.51 2.72 2.13
CA TYR A 344 -9.58 2.11 2.91
C TYR A 344 -9.65 0.59 2.66
N VAL A 345 -9.73 0.18 1.40
CA VAL A 345 -9.73 -1.24 1.02
C VAL A 345 -8.45 -1.94 1.47
N ASN A 346 -7.30 -1.27 1.35
CA ASN A 346 -6.03 -1.80 1.83
C ASN A 346 -6.01 -1.98 3.37
N ALA A 347 -6.56 -1.03 4.13
CA ALA A 347 -6.66 -1.14 5.57
C ALA A 347 -7.54 -2.34 5.98
N LEU A 348 -8.69 -2.52 5.33
CA LEU A 348 -9.56 -3.69 5.55
C LEU A 348 -8.81 -5.00 5.28
N TYR A 349 -8.10 -5.09 4.16
CA TYR A 349 -7.30 -6.25 3.83
C TYR A 349 -6.29 -6.58 4.94
N ARG A 350 -5.51 -5.59 5.41
CA ARG A 350 -4.47 -5.79 6.43
C ARG A 350 -5.04 -6.23 7.78
N VAL A 351 -6.21 -5.73 8.17
CA VAL A 351 -6.88 -6.18 9.39
C VAL A 351 -7.25 -7.66 9.30
N GLU A 352 -7.75 -8.09 8.15
CA GLU A 352 -8.18 -9.47 7.94
C GLU A 352 -7.03 -10.47 7.83
N THR A 353 -5.88 -10.05 7.28
CA THR A 353 -4.79 -10.97 6.91
C THR A 353 -3.61 -10.91 7.86
N ALA A 354 -3.15 -9.71 8.20
CA ALA A 354 -2.00 -9.52 9.07
C ALA A 354 -2.39 -9.47 10.56
N GLY A 355 -3.70 -9.55 10.87
CA GLY A 355 -4.22 -9.40 12.23
C GLY A 355 -3.90 -8.01 12.82
N GLU A 356 -3.64 -7.04 11.94
CA GLU A 356 -3.39 -5.67 12.36
C GLU A 356 -4.62 -5.07 13.00
N GLN A 357 -4.42 -4.26 14.04
CA GLN A 357 -5.52 -3.57 14.67
C GLN A 357 -5.94 -2.40 13.78
N TYR A 358 -7.21 -2.40 13.33
CA TYR A 358 -7.76 -1.33 12.49
C TYR A 358 -7.45 0.05 13.05
N GLU A 359 -7.59 0.25 14.36
CA GLU A 359 -7.31 1.53 15.03
C GLU A 359 -5.85 2.00 14.85
N ARG A 360 -4.88 1.08 14.82
CA ARG A 360 -3.47 1.42 14.62
C ARG A 360 -3.22 1.87 13.17
N LEU A 361 -3.79 1.15 12.21
CA LEU A 361 -3.74 1.51 10.79
C LEU A 361 -4.42 2.84 10.51
N ARG A 362 -5.61 3.01 11.09
CA ARG A 362 -6.41 4.22 11.02
C ARG A 362 -5.63 5.40 11.59
N ALA A 363 -5.04 5.27 12.78
CA ALA A 363 -4.22 6.34 13.36
C ALA A 363 -3.06 6.75 12.42
N ALA A 364 -2.42 5.77 11.77
CA ALA A 364 -1.37 6.02 10.79
C ALA A 364 -1.85 6.78 9.55
N LEU A 365 -2.97 6.37 8.98
CA LEU A 365 -3.54 6.97 7.77
C LEU A 365 -4.16 8.35 8.05
N VAL A 366 -4.69 8.58 9.26
CA VAL A 366 -5.38 9.82 9.63
C VAL A 366 -4.42 10.89 10.15
N ALA A 367 -3.25 10.52 10.66
CA ALA A 367 -2.25 11.45 11.18
C ALA A 367 -1.98 12.68 10.27
N PRO A 368 -1.75 12.53 8.94
CA PRO A 368 -1.55 13.68 8.06
C PRO A 368 -2.77 14.62 7.96
N ALA A 369 -4.00 14.11 8.08
CA ALA A 369 -5.21 14.93 8.01
C ALA A 369 -5.32 15.92 9.19
N ARG A 370 -4.72 15.59 10.34
CA ARG A 370 -4.67 16.49 11.52
C ARG A 370 -3.75 17.69 11.28
N ARG A 371 -2.81 17.57 10.33
CA ARG A 371 -1.80 18.59 10.02
C ARG A 371 -2.27 19.59 8.96
N THR A 372 -3.53 19.53 8.53
CA THR A 372 -4.02 20.39 7.46
C THR A 372 -5.45 20.89 7.67
N ALA A 373 -5.62 22.20 7.50
CA ALA A 373 -6.93 22.84 7.43
C ALA A 373 -7.52 22.82 6.01
N LEU A 374 -6.82 22.27 5.01
CA LEU A 374 -7.32 22.21 3.63
C LEU A 374 -8.67 21.47 3.58
N PRO A 375 -9.68 22.00 2.87
CA PRO A 375 -10.93 21.30 2.66
C PRO A 375 -10.72 20.17 1.63
N LEU A 376 -11.62 19.20 1.63
CA LEU A 376 -11.61 18.09 0.67
C LEU A 376 -11.68 18.57 -0.80
N SER A 377 -12.29 19.74 -1.03
CA SER A 377 -12.37 20.35 -2.36
C SER A 377 -11.03 20.87 -2.90
N SER A 378 -10.01 21.00 -2.05
CA SER A 378 -8.65 21.36 -2.46
C SER A 378 -7.79 20.15 -2.83
N LEU A 379 -8.41 18.99 -3.08
CA LEU A 379 -7.75 17.71 -3.35
C LEU A 379 -8.42 16.97 -4.53
N GLU A 380 -9.03 17.72 -5.45
CA GLU A 380 -9.86 17.14 -6.50
C GLU A 380 -9.03 16.78 -7.72
N THR A 381 -8.11 17.66 -8.09
CA THR A 381 -7.28 17.55 -9.29
C THR A 381 -5.89 17.03 -8.95
N ARG A 382 -5.12 16.66 -9.99
CA ARG A 382 -3.72 16.24 -9.82
C ARG A 382 -2.84 17.38 -9.30
N ASP A 383 -3.00 18.58 -9.87
CA ASP A 383 -2.19 19.74 -9.51
C ASP A 383 -2.44 20.17 -8.05
N GLU A 384 -3.70 20.11 -7.61
CA GLU A 384 -4.09 20.34 -6.21
C GLU A 384 -3.52 19.29 -5.26
N ARG A 385 -3.55 18.01 -5.65
CA ARG A 385 -2.89 16.93 -4.90
C ARG A 385 -1.40 17.19 -4.77
N ASP A 386 -0.74 17.58 -5.87
CA ASP A 386 0.71 17.82 -5.88
C ASP A 386 1.07 19.03 -5.01
N ALA A 387 0.21 20.05 -5.00
CA ALA A 387 0.37 21.20 -4.10
C ALA A 387 0.12 20.87 -2.62
N ALA A 388 -0.84 20.00 -2.31
CA ALA A 388 -1.19 19.62 -0.94
C ALA A 388 -0.29 18.50 -0.36
N GLY A 389 0.33 17.70 -1.23
CA GLY A 389 1.04 16.48 -0.87
C GLY A 389 0.16 15.23 -0.92
N LEU A 390 0.77 14.11 -1.33
CA LEU A 390 0.10 12.83 -1.47
C LEU A 390 -0.43 12.30 -0.12
N ASP A 391 0.32 12.46 0.96
CA ASP A 391 -0.06 11.98 2.29
C ASP A 391 -1.33 12.68 2.82
N VAL A 392 -1.45 13.99 2.59
CA VAL A 392 -2.64 14.77 2.95
C VAL A 392 -3.84 14.31 2.13
N THR A 393 -3.64 14.09 0.82
CA THR A 393 -4.68 13.59 -0.09
C THR A 393 -5.18 12.21 0.34
N ILE A 394 -4.26 11.31 0.68
CA ILE A 394 -4.57 9.97 1.19
C ILE A 394 -5.34 10.07 2.51
N ALA A 395 -4.85 10.88 3.46
CA ALA A 395 -5.43 10.95 4.80
C ALA A 395 -6.86 11.51 4.81
N LEU A 396 -7.08 12.63 4.12
CA LEU A 396 -8.41 13.24 3.99
C LEU A 396 -9.32 12.36 3.13
N GLY A 397 -8.81 11.76 2.05
CA GLY A 397 -9.53 10.80 1.25
C GLY A 397 -9.99 9.59 2.04
N PHE A 398 -9.11 9.01 2.87
CA PHE A 398 -9.42 7.86 3.72
C PHE A 398 -10.55 8.18 4.70
N LEU A 399 -10.47 9.31 5.41
CA LEU A 399 -11.54 9.77 6.31
C LEU A 399 -12.86 10.02 5.58
N ALA A 400 -12.79 10.55 4.35
CA ALA A 400 -13.97 10.77 3.52
C ALA A 400 -14.63 9.44 3.13
N ILE A 401 -13.83 8.43 2.77
CA ILE A 401 -14.36 7.08 2.49
C ILE A 401 -14.94 6.43 3.73
N GLU A 402 -14.31 6.53 4.91
CA GLU A 402 -14.91 6.04 6.16
C GLU A 402 -16.32 6.63 6.37
N SER A 403 -16.45 7.95 6.16
CA SER A 403 -17.73 8.65 6.28
C SER A 403 -18.77 8.19 5.24
N LEU A 404 -18.33 7.90 4.01
CA LEU A 404 -19.20 7.38 2.95
C LEU A 404 -19.65 5.95 3.23
N VAL A 405 -18.75 5.11 3.73
CA VAL A 405 -19.04 3.72 4.10
C VAL A 405 -20.03 3.64 5.25
N GLU A 406 -19.86 4.47 6.28
CA GLU A 406 -20.83 4.53 7.39
C GLU A 406 -22.24 4.89 6.91
N ARG A 407 -22.35 5.67 5.84
CA ARG A 407 -23.62 6.08 5.26
C ARG A 407 -24.22 5.03 4.32
N ALA A 408 -23.43 4.53 3.38
CA ALA A 408 -23.91 3.78 2.22
C ALA A 408 -23.50 2.29 2.24
N GLY A 409 -22.71 1.87 3.23
CA GLY A 409 -22.08 0.58 3.28
C GLY A 409 -20.82 0.51 2.42
N GLU A 410 -19.98 -0.50 2.68
CA GLU A 410 -18.72 -0.70 1.97
C GLU A 410 -18.91 -1.01 0.48
N GLU A 411 -19.98 -1.74 0.14
CA GLU A 411 -20.33 -2.08 -1.25
C GLU A 411 -20.51 -0.84 -2.14
N ALA A 412 -20.86 0.31 -1.57
CA ALA A 412 -21.01 1.55 -2.31
C ALA A 412 -19.69 2.01 -2.95
N ILE A 413 -18.53 1.65 -2.38
CA ILE A 413 -17.22 1.97 -2.98
C ILE A 413 -17.11 1.35 -4.37
N LEU A 414 -17.55 0.10 -4.55
CA LEU A 414 -17.59 -0.50 -5.87
C LEU A 414 -18.81 -0.12 -6.67
N GLY A 415 -19.95 0.08 -6.01
CA GLY A 415 -21.14 0.62 -6.66
C GLY A 415 -20.77 1.87 -7.47
N TYR A 416 -19.95 2.74 -6.89
CA TYR A 416 -19.38 3.89 -7.58
C TYR A 416 -18.60 3.50 -8.85
N VAL A 417 -17.63 2.60 -8.72
CA VAL A 417 -16.80 2.13 -9.84
C VAL A 417 -17.66 1.50 -10.94
N ARG A 418 -18.64 0.66 -10.58
CA ARG A 418 -19.57 -0.01 -11.51
C ARG A 418 -20.48 0.96 -12.25
N LEU A 419 -20.87 2.06 -11.60
CA LEU A 419 -21.73 3.06 -12.22
C LEU A 419 -20.97 3.94 -13.23
N LEU A 420 -19.66 4.15 -13.05
CA LEU A 420 -18.85 5.05 -13.88
C LEU A 420 -19.04 4.88 -15.40
N PRO A 421 -19.05 3.66 -16.00
CA PRO A 421 -19.23 3.50 -17.45
C PRO A 421 -20.64 3.81 -17.94
N SER A 422 -21.64 3.75 -17.06
CA SER A 422 -23.06 3.92 -17.39
C SER A 422 -23.62 5.31 -17.04
N SER A 423 -22.90 6.08 -16.23
CA SER A 423 -23.27 7.44 -15.82
C SER A 423 -22.75 8.49 -16.82
N ALA A 424 -23.39 9.67 -16.85
CA ALA A 424 -22.94 10.80 -17.67
C ALA A 424 -21.58 11.36 -17.21
N GLY A 425 -21.20 11.08 -15.96
CA GLY A 425 -19.92 11.45 -15.38
C GLY A 425 -19.79 10.95 -13.95
N TRP A 426 -18.63 11.20 -13.34
CA TRP A 426 -18.32 10.68 -12.02
C TRP A 426 -19.23 11.22 -10.91
N ARG A 427 -19.79 12.43 -11.05
CA ARG A 427 -20.72 13.00 -10.05
C ARG A 427 -22.04 12.23 -9.98
N GLU A 428 -22.60 11.85 -11.13
CA GLU A 428 -23.81 11.02 -11.18
C GLU A 428 -23.53 9.61 -10.64
N ALA A 429 -22.38 9.01 -10.99
CA ALA A 429 -21.96 7.73 -10.42
C ALA A 429 -21.80 7.81 -8.89
N PHE A 430 -21.23 8.92 -8.38
CA PHE A 430 -21.09 9.17 -6.95
C PHE A 430 -22.45 9.27 -6.27
N GLU A 431 -23.37 10.07 -6.81
CA GLU A 431 -24.71 10.22 -6.26
C GLU A 431 -25.48 8.90 -6.27
N GLY A 432 -25.40 8.14 -7.38
CA GLY A 432 -26.03 6.83 -7.51
C GLY A 432 -25.48 5.80 -6.52
N ALA A 433 -24.18 5.82 -6.23
CA ALA A 433 -23.54 4.89 -5.31
C ALA A 433 -23.77 5.21 -3.84
N PHE A 434 -23.63 6.49 -3.46
CA PHE A 434 -23.61 6.91 -2.05
C PHE A 434 -24.94 7.53 -1.59
N GLY A 435 -25.90 7.73 -2.51
CA GLY A 435 -27.21 8.30 -2.22
C GLY A 435 -27.14 9.74 -1.71
N LEU A 436 -26.11 10.50 -2.12
CA LEU A 436 -26.03 11.96 -1.96
C LEU A 436 -25.13 12.60 -3.02
N GLY A 437 -25.41 13.84 -3.38
CA GLY A 437 -24.53 14.62 -4.25
C GLY A 437 -23.19 14.93 -3.58
N VAL A 438 -22.12 15.03 -4.38
CA VAL A 438 -20.76 15.28 -3.85
C VAL A 438 -20.62 16.63 -3.12
N GLU A 439 -21.36 17.66 -3.54
CA GLU A 439 -21.32 18.97 -2.87
C GLU A 439 -21.95 18.91 -1.47
N ASP A 440 -23.09 18.24 -1.34
CA ASP A 440 -23.73 18.00 -0.04
C ASP A 440 -22.82 17.15 0.86
N PHE A 441 -22.12 16.17 0.26
CA PHE A 441 -21.14 15.35 0.98
C PHE A 441 -19.99 16.19 1.52
N ARG A 442 -19.39 17.06 0.71
CA ARG A 442 -18.29 17.93 1.16
C ARG A 442 -18.71 18.80 2.33
N VAL A 443 -19.87 19.44 2.26
CA VAL A 443 -20.39 20.26 3.36
C VAL A 443 -20.55 19.44 4.64
N ALA A 444 -21.14 18.24 4.54
CA ALA A 444 -21.31 17.34 5.69
C ALA A 444 -19.97 16.81 6.24
N PHE A 445 -19.03 16.49 5.36
CA PHE A 445 -17.71 16.01 5.72
C PHE A 445 -16.91 17.09 6.44
N GLU A 446 -16.85 18.32 5.91
CA GLU A 446 -16.16 19.43 6.55
C GLU A 446 -16.73 19.76 7.94
N ALA A 447 -18.05 19.62 8.11
CA ALA A 447 -18.70 19.83 9.41
C ALA A 447 -18.30 18.80 10.48
N THR A 448 -17.83 17.61 10.08
CA THR A 448 -17.58 16.48 11.01
C THR A 448 -16.12 16.01 11.03
N ARG A 449 -15.30 16.37 10.04
CA ARG A 449 -13.93 15.82 9.92
C ARG A 449 -13.07 16.15 11.12
N PHE A 450 -13.23 17.33 11.73
CA PHE A 450 -12.44 17.73 12.89
C PHE A 450 -12.84 17.02 14.17
N GLU A 451 -14.03 16.40 14.22
CA GLU A 451 -14.39 15.50 15.31
C GLU A 451 -13.65 14.16 15.19
N ARG A 452 -13.41 13.71 13.95
CA ARG A 452 -12.73 12.43 13.63
C ARG A 452 -11.21 12.54 13.58
N ALA A 453 -10.71 13.70 13.20
CA ALA A 453 -9.31 14.03 13.05
C ALA A 453 -9.10 15.49 13.49
N PRO A 454 -9.06 15.76 14.82
CA PRO A 454 -8.86 17.10 15.33
C PRO A 454 -7.58 17.71 14.78
N LEU A 455 -7.68 18.96 14.32
CA LEU A 455 -6.51 19.72 13.89
C LEU A 455 -5.46 19.73 14.99
N LEU A 456 -4.20 19.81 14.58
CA LEU A 456 -3.14 20.16 15.50
C LEU A 456 -3.47 21.49 16.19
N PRO A 457 -3.19 21.62 17.49
CA PRO A 457 -3.55 22.80 18.27
C PRO A 457 -3.14 24.13 17.62
N HIS A 458 -1.96 24.22 17.00
CA HIS A 458 -1.51 25.46 16.34
C HIS A 458 -2.29 25.82 15.08
N LEU A 459 -3.00 24.87 14.45
CA LEU A 459 -3.86 25.13 13.30
C LEU A 459 -5.29 25.50 13.72
N ALA A 460 -5.69 25.14 14.94
CA ALA A 460 -7.00 25.45 15.51
C ALA A 460 -7.00 26.74 16.35
N ASP A 461 -5.82 27.23 16.70
CA ASP A 461 -5.58 28.38 17.56
C ASP A 461 -5.15 29.58 16.71
N ASP A 462 -5.69 30.76 17.00
CA ASP A 462 -5.37 32.00 16.29
C ASP A 462 -4.19 32.77 16.90
N ARG A 463 -3.54 32.20 17.92
CA ARG A 463 -2.35 32.77 18.55
C ARG A 463 -1.12 32.67 17.66
N ASP A 464 -0.43 33.80 17.53
CA ASP A 464 0.91 33.84 16.95
C ASP A 464 1.90 33.05 17.84
N GLY A 465 2.55 32.03 17.26
CA GLY A 465 3.63 31.26 17.87
C GLY A 465 3.24 29.85 18.35
N PRO A 466 4.18 29.16 19.02
CA PRO A 466 4.01 27.74 19.34
C PRO A 466 2.97 27.48 20.43
N VAL A 467 2.13 26.47 20.19
CA VAL A 467 1.12 26.01 21.14
C VAL A 467 1.65 24.81 21.93
N PHE A 468 1.79 24.94 23.25
CA PHE A 468 2.15 23.82 24.11
C PHE A 468 0.92 23.07 24.62
N VAL A 469 0.99 21.74 24.58
CA VAL A 469 0.02 20.82 25.18
C VAL A 469 0.75 19.91 26.15
N PHE A 470 0.35 19.93 27.43
CA PHE A 470 0.99 19.15 28.48
C PHE A 470 0.14 17.93 28.87
N PHE A 471 0.79 16.78 29.01
CA PHE A 471 0.17 15.52 29.44
C PHE A 471 0.82 14.99 30.73
N GLY A 472 -0.01 14.47 31.64
CA GLY A 472 0.43 14.03 32.97
C GLY A 472 0.70 15.19 33.94
N GLU A 473 1.27 14.87 35.10
CA GLU A 473 1.54 15.84 36.18
C GLU A 473 2.86 16.60 35.94
N ILE A 474 2.84 17.62 35.08
CA ILE A 474 3.96 18.55 34.90
C ILE A 474 3.67 19.81 35.70
N GLY A 475 4.48 20.09 36.73
CA GLY A 475 4.30 21.26 37.59
C GLY A 475 4.41 22.59 36.82
N PRO A 476 3.71 23.65 37.24
CA PRO A 476 3.64 24.93 36.52
C PRO A 476 5.01 25.59 36.31
N GLU A 477 5.95 25.38 37.24
CA GLU A 477 7.33 25.87 37.11
C GLU A 477 8.06 25.20 35.93
N ALA A 478 8.00 23.88 35.81
CA ALA A 478 8.58 23.14 34.68
C ALA A 478 7.91 23.51 33.34
N GLN A 479 6.59 23.74 33.34
CA GLN A 479 5.89 24.24 32.15
C GLN A 479 6.39 25.64 31.73
N ALA A 480 6.58 26.54 32.70
CA ALA A 480 7.10 27.89 32.45
C ALA A 480 8.55 27.86 31.95
N GLU A 481 9.39 27.00 32.53
CA GLU A 481 10.78 26.77 32.12
C GLU A 481 10.87 26.32 30.65
N LEU A 482 10.08 25.31 30.25
CA LEU A 482 10.06 24.81 28.87
C LEU A 482 9.62 25.89 27.87
N ARG A 483 8.58 26.67 28.21
CA ARG A 483 8.14 27.79 27.37
C ARG A 483 9.22 28.86 27.24
N ALA A 484 9.87 29.23 28.36
CA ALA A 484 10.95 30.21 28.36
C ALA A 484 12.17 29.73 27.58
N SER A 485 12.53 28.44 27.68
CA SER A 485 13.63 27.83 26.94
C SER A 485 13.37 27.85 25.43
N LEU A 486 12.17 27.46 24.97
CA LEU A 486 11.83 27.54 23.54
C LEU A 486 11.85 28.98 23.02
N GLU A 487 11.29 29.92 23.78
CA GLU A 487 11.29 31.33 23.39
C GLU A 487 12.73 31.91 23.33
N ALA A 488 13.62 31.47 24.22
CA ALA A 488 15.04 31.81 24.15
C ALA A 488 15.72 31.21 22.90
N SER A 489 15.40 29.95 22.55
CA SER A 489 15.83 29.33 21.30
C SER A 489 15.36 30.14 20.08
N ARG A 490 14.07 30.44 19.97
CA ARG A 490 13.50 31.23 18.86
C ARG A 490 14.25 32.54 18.66
N LYS A 491 14.41 33.32 19.74
CA LYS A 491 15.15 34.59 19.72
C LYS A 491 16.61 34.40 19.31
N LEU A 492 17.27 33.36 19.83
CA LEU A 492 18.65 33.03 19.50
C LEU A 492 18.81 32.73 18.00
N PHE A 493 17.98 31.84 17.47
CA PHE A 493 18.04 31.40 16.08
C PHE A 493 17.64 32.52 15.11
N ALA A 494 16.62 33.32 15.44
CA ALA A 494 16.25 34.49 14.67
C ALA A 494 17.42 35.51 14.59
N ALA A 495 18.05 35.80 15.73
CA ALA A 495 19.12 36.78 15.80
C ALA A 495 20.45 36.31 15.17
N ARG A 496 20.74 35.01 15.17
CA ARG A 496 22.05 34.47 14.75
C ARG A 496 22.02 33.78 13.40
N LEU A 497 20.94 33.08 13.08
CA LEU A 497 20.79 32.30 11.85
C LEU A 497 19.77 32.92 10.88
N GLY A 498 19.11 34.01 11.29
CA GLY A 498 18.16 34.74 10.43
C GLY A 498 16.89 33.96 10.11
N ALA A 499 16.53 32.99 10.95
CA ALA A 499 15.33 32.17 10.77
C ALA A 499 14.56 32.06 12.08
N GLU A 500 13.24 32.10 11.96
CA GLU A 500 12.31 31.82 13.03
C GLU A 500 11.18 30.99 12.42
N ALA A 501 10.90 29.83 13.00
CA ALA A 501 9.78 29.01 12.57
C ALA A 501 8.47 29.71 12.94
N SER A 502 7.50 29.47 12.08
CA SER A 502 6.09 29.87 12.20
C SER A 502 5.38 29.09 13.32
N ASP A 503 4.07 28.90 13.21
CA ASP A 503 3.26 28.25 14.23
C ASP A 503 3.47 26.72 14.21
N PHE A 504 3.65 26.12 15.39
CA PHE A 504 3.77 24.67 15.56
C PHE A 504 3.25 24.24 16.94
N THR A 505 3.05 22.93 17.13
CA THR A 505 2.62 22.38 18.42
C THR A 505 3.76 21.70 19.15
N VAL A 506 3.87 21.94 20.46
CA VAL A 506 4.80 21.23 21.35
C VAL A 506 4.00 20.38 22.33
N TYR A 507 4.01 19.07 22.12
CA TYR A 507 3.42 18.10 23.03
C TYR A 507 4.45 17.67 24.07
N VAL A 508 4.14 17.86 25.35
CA VAL A 508 5.05 17.54 26.45
C VAL A 508 4.40 16.54 27.40
N GLY A 509 4.94 15.33 27.49
CA GLY A 509 4.52 14.32 28.48
C GLY A 509 5.37 14.35 29.74
N ALA A 510 4.79 14.07 30.90
CA ALA A 510 5.54 13.88 32.15
C ALA A 510 6.56 12.72 32.02
N ASP A 511 6.17 11.67 31.31
CA ASP A 511 6.97 10.52 30.91
C ASP A 511 6.54 10.04 29.51
N LEU A 512 7.18 8.97 29.01
CA LEU A 512 6.85 8.40 27.70
C LEU A 512 5.39 7.89 27.61
N GLY A 513 4.87 7.30 28.68
CA GLY A 513 3.50 6.79 28.72
C GLY A 513 2.46 7.90 28.64
N ALA A 514 2.75 9.04 29.28
CA ALA A 514 1.86 10.21 29.28
C ALA A 514 1.63 10.80 27.88
N VAL A 515 2.60 10.71 26.97
CA VAL A 515 2.49 11.26 25.60
C VAL A 515 2.25 10.19 24.53
N ALA A 516 2.39 8.91 24.85
CA ALA A 516 2.34 7.81 23.88
C ALA A 516 1.05 7.79 23.03
N ALA A 517 -0.11 8.04 23.65
CA ALA A 517 -1.38 8.05 22.94
C ALA A 517 -1.47 9.20 21.92
N GLU A 518 -1.07 10.41 22.30
CA GLU A 518 -1.05 11.56 21.39
C GLU A 518 0.02 11.39 20.31
N TYR A 519 1.20 10.86 20.67
CA TYR A 519 2.25 10.54 19.72
C TYR A 519 1.73 9.58 18.64
N LEU A 520 1.09 8.47 19.02
CA LEU A 520 0.50 7.54 18.06
C LEU A 520 -0.57 8.22 17.19
N ALA A 521 -1.42 9.06 17.79
CA ALA A 521 -2.51 9.71 17.09
C ALA A 521 -2.05 10.82 16.11
N VAL A 522 -0.87 11.41 16.32
CA VAL A 522 -0.31 12.49 15.48
C VAL A 522 0.75 11.96 14.51
N ARG A 523 1.56 10.98 14.92
CA ARG A 523 2.66 10.43 14.12
C ARG A 523 2.29 9.16 13.40
N GLY A 524 1.20 8.49 13.79
CA GLY A 524 0.78 7.25 13.17
C GLY A 524 1.63 6.03 13.51
N ARG A 525 2.55 6.15 14.45
CA ARG A 525 3.49 5.11 14.86
C ARG A 525 3.74 5.18 16.36
N GLU A 526 4.24 4.10 16.96
CA GLU A 526 4.63 4.11 18.36
C GLU A 526 5.93 4.90 18.55
N ASN A 527 6.08 5.53 19.72
CA ASN A 527 7.29 6.30 20.05
C ASN A 527 8.45 5.32 20.28
N PRO A 528 9.60 5.47 19.60
CA PRO A 528 10.75 4.59 19.75
C PRO A 528 11.55 4.80 21.06
N HIS A 529 10.90 5.29 22.13
CA HIS A 529 11.50 5.64 23.44
C HIS A 529 12.47 6.82 23.41
N LEU A 530 12.19 7.84 22.60
CA LEU A 530 13.02 9.04 22.52
C LEU A 530 12.57 10.14 23.48
N CYS A 531 13.54 10.90 23.99
CA CYS A 531 13.30 12.06 24.85
C CYS A 531 12.70 13.26 24.09
N GLY A 532 12.99 13.32 22.79
CA GLY A 532 12.48 14.27 21.81
C GLY A 532 12.22 13.54 20.50
N ASP A 533 11.20 13.96 19.78
CA ASP A 533 10.98 13.63 18.37
C ASP A 533 10.24 14.79 17.74
N GLN A 534 10.36 14.92 16.44
CA GLN A 534 9.85 16.05 15.70
C GLN A 534 9.22 15.63 14.38
N ASP A 535 8.30 16.47 13.93
CA ASP A 535 7.72 16.50 12.61
C ASP A 535 7.66 17.96 12.16
N HIS A 536 7.37 18.18 10.87
CA HIS A 536 7.23 19.50 10.23
C HIS A 536 6.73 20.62 11.15
N HIS A 537 5.60 20.39 11.84
CA HIS A 537 4.97 21.38 12.72
C HIS A 537 4.68 20.84 14.12
N VAL A 538 5.42 19.81 14.56
CA VAL A 538 5.18 19.18 15.87
C VAL A 538 6.50 18.82 16.54
N ILE A 539 6.60 19.15 17.83
CA ILE A 539 7.65 18.64 18.71
C ILE A 539 6.99 17.78 19.79
N PHE A 540 7.52 16.58 19.99
CA PHE A 540 7.23 15.74 21.14
C PHE A 540 8.40 15.80 22.11
N GLN A 541 8.11 16.03 23.39
CA GLN A 541 9.11 16.12 24.44
C GLN A 541 8.66 15.34 25.67
N VAL A 542 9.61 14.68 26.34
CA VAL A 542 9.39 14.10 27.67
C VAL A 542 10.03 15.00 28.73
N ALA A 543 9.23 15.49 29.68
CA ALA A 543 9.64 16.45 30.71
C ALA A 543 10.59 15.85 31.76
N SER A 544 10.51 14.54 31.99
CA SER A 544 11.41 13.80 32.90
C SER A 544 12.78 13.50 32.29
N CYS A 545 12.97 13.74 31.00
CA CYS A 545 14.28 13.57 30.40
C CYS A 545 15.29 14.59 30.93
N LYS A 546 16.53 14.12 31.09
CA LYS A 546 17.66 15.00 31.37
C LYS A 546 17.86 15.93 30.17
N ASP A 547 18.30 17.16 30.43
CA ASP A 547 18.67 18.13 29.40
C ASP A 547 17.50 18.47 28.44
N ARG A 548 16.26 18.47 28.96
CA ARG A 548 15.02 18.73 28.20
C ARG A 548 15.00 20.05 27.41
N SER A 549 15.67 21.09 27.92
CA SER A 549 15.83 22.38 27.24
C SER A 549 16.69 22.24 25.98
N LEU A 550 17.74 21.42 26.06
CA LEU A 550 18.63 21.13 24.95
C LEU A 550 17.96 20.28 23.89
N VAL A 551 17.24 19.22 24.31
CA VAL A 551 16.42 18.42 23.39
C VAL A 551 15.39 19.32 22.69
N LEU A 552 14.70 20.20 23.42
CA LEU A 552 13.74 21.13 22.81
C LEU A 552 14.40 22.11 21.82
N ALA A 553 15.62 22.58 22.10
CA ALA A 553 16.39 23.41 21.17
C ALA A 553 16.81 22.64 19.92
N HIS A 554 17.23 21.37 20.07
CA HIS A 554 17.54 20.45 18.98
C HIS A 554 16.32 20.24 18.08
N GLU A 555 15.18 19.86 18.65
CA GLU A 555 13.95 19.63 17.88
C GLU A 555 13.42 20.89 17.20
N TYR A 556 13.59 22.06 17.82
CA TYR A 556 13.23 23.33 17.20
C TYR A 556 14.05 23.61 15.93
N VAL A 557 15.32 23.20 15.87
CA VAL A 557 16.12 23.36 14.65
C VAL A 557 15.54 22.53 13.51
N HIS A 558 15.04 21.33 13.79
CA HIS A 558 14.41 20.52 12.75
C HIS A 558 13.07 21.09 12.25
N VAL A 559 12.30 21.75 13.12
CA VAL A 559 11.12 22.53 12.67
C VAL A 559 11.55 23.62 11.69
N LEU A 560 12.63 24.35 11.99
CA LEU A 560 13.21 25.33 11.06
C LEU A 560 13.66 24.67 9.74
N GLN A 561 14.33 23.52 9.80
CA GLN A 561 14.78 22.80 8.61
C GLN A 561 13.61 22.40 7.72
N HIS A 562 12.52 21.85 8.28
CA HIS A 562 11.31 21.49 7.54
C HIS A 562 10.69 22.71 6.87
N GLU A 563 10.51 23.79 7.61
CA GLU A 563 9.87 25.01 7.11
C GLU A 563 10.68 25.64 5.97
N LEU A 564 11.99 25.78 6.15
CA LEU A 564 12.86 26.37 5.13
C LEU A 564 13.02 25.49 3.89
N ALA A 565 12.98 24.16 4.05
CA ALA A 565 13.05 23.22 2.94
C ALA A 565 11.73 23.09 2.16
N ALA A 566 10.61 23.60 2.67
CA ALA A 566 9.30 23.58 2.00
C ALA A 566 8.93 22.20 1.39
N GLY A 567 9.21 21.11 2.12
CA GLY A 567 8.95 19.73 1.69
C GLY A 567 10.02 19.11 0.78
N ALA A 568 11.06 19.84 0.39
CA ALA A 568 12.18 19.28 -0.36
C ALA A 568 13.00 18.28 0.49
N PRO A 569 13.59 17.24 -0.13
CA PRO A 569 14.46 16.29 0.58
C PRO A 569 15.63 17.01 1.27
N TRP A 570 15.86 16.70 2.54
CA TRP A 570 16.83 17.39 3.41
C TRP A 570 18.31 17.18 3.06
N GLY A 571 18.60 16.27 2.13
CA GLY A 571 19.94 15.77 1.88
C GLY A 571 20.40 14.79 2.97
N PRO A 572 21.70 14.72 3.28
CA PRO A 572 22.24 13.65 4.12
C PRO A 572 21.92 13.85 5.61
N GLN A 573 21.64 12.75 6.30
CA GLN A 573 21.24 12.76 7.72
C GLN A 573 22.31 13.39 8.63
N TRP A 574 23.60 13.21 8.33
CA TRP A 574 24.67 13.82 9.12
C TRP A 574 24.56 15.36 9.15
N LEU A 575 24.07 15.99 8.08
CA LEU A 575 23.95 17.44 8.01
C LEU A 575 22.70 17.93 8.75
N SER A 576 21.56 17.24 8.62
CA SER A 576 20.34 17.59 9.37
C SER A 576 20.52 17.48 10.86
N GLU A 577 21.01 16.33 11.33
CA GLU A 577 21.28 16.10 12.76
C GLU A 577 22.45 16.97 13.25
N GLY A 578 23.48 17.14 12.43
CA GLY A 578 24.64 17.95 12.77
C GLY A 578 24.30 19.42 13.02
N VAL A 579 23.48 20.01 12.15
CA VAL A 579 22.99 21.39 12.32
C VAL A 579 22.09 21.51 13.55
N ALA A 580 21.27 20.50 13.86
CA ALA A 580 20.45 20.48 15.07
C ALA A 580 21.30 20.42 16.35
N VAL A 581 22.33 19.55 16.41
CA VAL A 581 23.28 19.50 17.54
C VAL A 581 24.11 20.78 17.64
N TYR A 582 24.47 21.40 16.51
CA TYR A 582 25.14 22.71 16.53
C TYR A 582 24.23 23.79 17.14
N GLY A 583 22.94 23.79 16.81
CA GLY A 583 21.95 24.67 17.42
C GLY A 583 21.74 24.39 18.92
N GLU A 584 21.69 23.12 19.33
CA GLU A 584 21.67 22.70 20.73
C GLU A 584 22.88 23.28 21.48
N ALA A 585 24.08 23.12 20.92
CA ALA A 585 25.33 23.60 21.52
C ALA A 585 25.36 25.14 21.65
N LEU A 586 24.82 25.86 20.66
CA LEU A 586 24.65 27.31 20.73
C LEU A 586 23.66 27.71 21.84
N HIS A 587 22.54 27.01 21.97
CA HIS A 587 21.57 27.24 23.05
C HIS A 587 22.23 27.04 24.42
N ARG A 588 22.88 25.88 24.64
CA ARG A 588 23.59 25.58 25.89
C ARG A 588 24.57 26.70 26.25
N ALA A 589 25.41 27.09 25.29
CA ALA A 589 26.44 28.10 25.50
C ALA A 589 25.85 29.47 25.87
N LEU A 590 24.88 29.96 25.09
CA LEU A 590 24.43 31.35 25.18
C LEU A 590 23.29 31.55 26.18
N VAL A 591 22.38 30.58 26.30
CA VAL A 591 21.17 30.68 27.11
C VAL A 591 21.40 30.10 28.50
N GLU A 592 21.95 28.88 28.59
CA GLU A 592 22.09 28.20 29.88
C GLU A 592 23.36 28.61 30.64
N GLN A 593 24.48 28.74 29.93
CA GLN A 593 25.79 28.98 30.54
C GLN A 593 26.22 30.45 30.49
N GLY A 594 25.59 31.29 29.66
CA GLY A 594 25.97 32.69 29.47
C GLY A 594 27.37 32.89 28.90
N LEU A 595 27.91 31.87 28.20
CA LEU A 595 29.18 31.92 27.51
C LEU A 595 29.06 32.66 26.17
N THR A 596 30.20 32.99 25.58
CA THR A 596 30.22 33.36 24.16
C THR A 596 30.04 32.10 23.30
N ALA A 597 29.44 32.26 22.11
CA ALA A 597 29.24 31.15 21.17
C ALA A 597 30.54 30.39 20.90
N GLY A 598 31.65 31.09 20.65
CA GLY A 598 32.94 30.45 20.37
C GLY A 598 33.49 29.63 21.53
N ALA A 599 33.28 30.07 22.79
CA ALA A 599 33.75 29.33 23.96
C ALA A 599 32.94 28.03 24.17
N GLY A 600 31.61 28.12 24.12
CA GLY A 600 30.76 26.93 24.32
C GLY A 600 30.86 25.93 23.17
N LEU A 601 30.97 26.39 21.92
CA LEU A 601 31.21 25.50 20.78
C LEU A 601 32.58 24.81 20.88
N ALA A 602 33.62 25.51 21.34
CA ALA A 602 34.93 24.90 21.55
C ALA A 602 34.91 23.82 22.65
N GLU A 603 34.18 24.04 23.74
CA GLU A 603 33.97 23.03 24.79
C GLU A 603 33.24 21.81 24.23
N ARG A 604 32.12 22.01 23.53
CA ARG A 604 31.38 20.93 22.88
C ARG A 604 32.23 20.15 21.88
N ARG A 605 33.04 20.83 21.07
CA ARG A 605 33.99 20.19 20.14
C ARG A 605 34.96 19.27 20.87
N LEU A 606 35.51 19.69 22.00
CA LEU A 606 36.42 18.86 22.79
C LEU A 606 35.72 17.63 23.37
N GLU A 607 34.48 17.76 23.83
CA GLU A 607 33.67 16.61 24.29
C GLU A 607 33.50 15.58 23.18
N GLU A 608 33.08 16.02 21.98
CA GLU A 608 32.83 15.12 20.86
C GLU A 608 34.11 14.45 20.35
N VAL A 609 35.21 15.18 20.26
CA VAL A 609 36.53 14.64 19.90
C VAL A 609 36.99 13.60 20.93
N ALA A 610 36.82 13.85 22.23
CA ALA A 610 37.20 12.89 23.26
C ALA A 610 36.41 11.58 23.18
N ILE A 611 35.11 11.65 22.85
CA ILE A 611 34.27 10.46 22.66
C ILE A 611 34.69 9.69 21.41
N LEU A 612 34.93 10.39 20.29
CA LEU A 612 35.32 9.78 19.03
C LEU A 612 36.72 9.13 19.12
N ALA A 613 37.68 9.78 19.78
CA ALA A 613 39.03 9.24 19.99
C ALA A 613 39.05 7.92 20.79
N GLY A 614 37.98 7.60 21.52
CA GLY A 614 37.82 6.33 22.23
C GLY A 614 37.25 5.18 21.39
N ARG A 615 36.86 5.43 20.13
CA ARG A 615 36.29 4.40 19.24
C ARG A 615 37.40 3.65 18.49
N GLU A 616 37.18 2.35 18.25
CA GLU A 616 38.06 1.53 17.41
C GLU A 616 37.95 1.93 15.93
N GLU A 617 36.72 2.20 15.48
CA GLU A 617 36.42 2.63 14.12
C GLU A 617 35.50 3.87 14.14
N ILE A 618 35.83 4.82 13.28
CA ILE A 618 35.05 6.02 12.99
C ILE A 618 34.73 5.96 11.49
N PRO A 619 33.46 5.84 11.08
CA PRO A 619 33.10 5.84 9.67
C PRO A 619 33.44 7.19 9.04
N ALA A 620 33.71 7.20 7.73
CA ALA A 620 33.86 8.47 7.02
C ALA A 620 32.50 9.19 6.99
N LEU A 621 32.49 10.52 6.98
CA LEU A 621 31.26 11.30 6.95
C LEU A 621 30.41 10.98 5.70
N ARG A 622 31.07 10.69 4.57
CA ARG A 622 30.43 10.28 3.31
C ARG A 622 29.62 9.00 3.45
N ASP A 623 30.07 8.06 4.28
CA ASP A 623 29.36 6.80 4.50
C ASP A 623 28.04 7.01 5.28
N LEU A 624 27.90 8.18 5.91
CA LEU A 624 26.72 8.61 6.65
C LEU A 624 25.77 9.51 5.84
N GLU A 625 25.97 9.59 4.51
CA GLU A 625 25.01 10.26 3.63
C GLU A 625 23.64 9.55 3.61
N ARG A 626 23.65 8.22 3.78
CA ARG A 626 22.44 7.39 3.90
C ARG A 626 22.07 7.19 5.36
N VAL A 627 20.83 6.75 5.59
CA VAL A 627 20.29 6.50 6.93
C VAL A 627 21.26 5.61 7.71
N ALA A 628 21.88 6.21 8.73
CA ALA A 628 22.72 5.48 9.66
C ALA A 628 21.82 4.65 10.58
N ASP A 629 22.32 3.50 11.07
CA ASP A 629 21.64 2.78 12.15
C ASP A 629 21.36 3.78 13.29
N PRO A 630 20.10 4.02 13.69
CA PRO A 630 19.76 4.94 14.76
C PRO A 630 20.47 4.63 16.09
N ALA A 631 20.90 3.37 16.29
CA ALA A 631 21.71 2.97 17.43
C ALA A 631 23.11 3.62 17.42
N GLU A 632 23.66 3.90 16.25
CA GLU A 632 24.96 4.54 16.07
C GLU A 632 24.82 6.06 16.13
N ARG A 633 24.82 6.60 17.35
CA ARG A 633 24.88 8.06 17.62
C ARG A 633 26.10 8.78 17.01
N VAL A 634 26.95 8.09 16.24
CA VAL A 634 28.15 8.65 15.61
C VAL A 634 27.81 9.74 14.60
N HIS A 635 26.69 9.63 13.89
CA HIS A 635 26.25 10.62 12.91
C HIS A 635 25.93 11.99 13.54
N TYR A 636 25.33 12.03 14.74
CA TYR A 636 25.16 13.27 15.49
C TYR A 636 26.50 13.96 15.79
N ARG A 637 27.54 13.17 16.12
CA ARG A 637 28.86 13.70 16.54
C ARG A 637 29.64 14.22 15.36
N LEU A 638 29.76 13.41 14.32
CA LEU A 638 30.44 13.79 13.09
C LEU A 638 29.69 14.91 12.39
N GLY A 639 28.36 14.86 12.37
CA GLY A 639 27.50 15.94 11.89
C GLY A 639 27.71 17.25 12.63
N PHE A 640 27.78 17.22 13.97
CA PHE A 640 28.08 18.42 14.76
C PHE A 640 29.44 19.01 14.39
N LEU A 641 30.49 18.19 14.34
CA LEU A 641 31.84 18.64 13.99
C LEU A 641 31.89 19.20 12.56
N ALA A 642 31.13 18.61 11.63
CA ALA A 642 30.98 19.11 10.27
C ALA A 642 30.30 20.48 10.22
N ALA A 643 29.16 20.63 10.90
CA ALA A 643 28.43 21.90 10.98
C ALA A 643 29.27 23.00 11.66
N ASP A 644 29.97 22.66 12.74
CA ASP A 644 30.88 23.55 13.47
C ASP A 644 32.13 23.91 12.64
N TRP A 645 32.58 23.07 11.71
CA TRP A 645 33.65 23.39 10.77
C TRP A 645 33.18 24.29 9.61
N LEU A 646 31.97 24.05 9.10
CA LEU A 646 31.35 24.85 8.02
C LEU A 646 31.02 26.27 8.47
N ALA A 647 30.49 26.43 9.69
CA ALA A 647 29.97 27.71 10.17
C ALA A 647 31.01 28.86 10.22
N PRO A 648 32.27 28.67 10.62
CA PRO A 648 33.29 29.72 10.55
C PRO A 648 33.67 30.14 9.12
N GLY A 649 33.61 29.21 8.15
CA GLY A 649 34.01 29.47 6.77
C GLY A 649 32.96 30.22 5.94
N ALA A 650 31.71 29.76 6.03
CA ALA A 650 30.58 30.33 5.28
C ALA A 650 29.71 31.30 6.10
N GLY A 651 29.91 31.34 7.42
CA GLY A 651 29.03 32.02 8.37
C GLY A 651 27.95 31.07 8.92
N ALA A 652 27.58 31.23 10.19
CA ALA A 652 26.59 30.34 10.83
C ALA A 652 25.23 30.33 10.11
N GLY A 653 24.82 31.45 9.51
CA GLY A 653 23.58 31.54 8.72
C GLY A 653 23.56 30.62 7.49
N ALA A 654 24.73 30.26 6.95
CA ALA A 654 24.84 29.37 5.80
C ALA A 654 24.26 27.97 6.08
N LEU A 655 24.31 27.53 7.35
CA LEU A 655 23.71 26.26 7.77
C LEU A 655 22.19 26.23 7.51
N LEU A 656 21.49 27.36 7.65
CA LEU A 656 20.07 27.47 7.31
C LEU A 656 19.82 27.92 5.87
N ASP A 657 20.75 28.65 5.25
CA ASP A 657 20.66 28.97 3.82
C ASP A 657 20.67 27.72 2.93
N TYR A 658 21.38 26.66 3.35
CA TYR A 658 21.29 25.35 2.71
C TYR A 658 19.84 24.89 2.56
N TYR A 659 19.06 24.87 3.66
CA TYR A 659 17.66 24.43 3.63
C TYR A 659 16.78 25.36 2.80
N ARG A 660 17.00 26.68 2.85
CA ARG A 660 16.29 27.67 2.03
C ARG A 660 16.45 27.44 0.52
N ARG A 661 17.57 26.84 0.11
CA ARG A 661 17.90 26.62 -1.31
C ARG A 661 17.36 25.29 -1.84
N LEU A 662 17.11 24.31 -0.97
CA LEU A 662 16.60 22.99 -1.36
C LEU A 662 15.37 23.03 -2.28
N PRO A 663 14.32 23.86 -2.04
CA PRO A 663 13.15 23.91 -2.93
C PRO A 663 13.45 24.28 -4.38
N SER A 664 14.55 25.01 -4.60
CA SER A 664 14.94 25.53 -5.91
C SER A 664 16.13 24.81 -6.54
N ALA A 665 16.78 23.91 -5.78
CA ALA A 665 17.95 23.19 -6.24
C ALA A 665 17.55 21.92 -6.98
N GLU A 666 18.28 21.57 -8.04
CA GLU A 666 18.09 20.31 -8.77
C GLU A 666 18.36 19.08 -7.89
N ARG A 667 19.33 19.20 -6.97
CA ARG A 667 19.73 18.19 -6.00
C ARG A 667 20.33 18.85 -4.78
N TRP A 668 20.35 18.15 -3.65
CA TRP A 668 20.84 18.71 -2.38
C TRP A 668 22.31 19.17 -2.44
N GLN A 669 23.16 18.50 -3.22
CA GLN A 669 24.57 18.90 -3.35
C GLN A 669 24.72 20.27 -4.01
N ALA A 670 23.81 20.65 -4.92
CA ALA A 670 23.82 21.98 -5.51
C ALA A 670 23.42 23.04 -4.47
N ALA A 671 22.41 22.74 -3.63
CA ALA A 671 22.07 23.61 -2.49
C ALA A 671 23.23 23.73 -1.49
N PHE A 672 23.98 22.65 -1.27
CA PHE A 672 25.17 22.63 -0.41
C PHE A 672 26.27 23.53 -0.97
N GLU A 673 26.65 23.34 -2.23
CA GLU A 673 27.67 24.16 -2.89
C GLU A 673 27.30 25.65 -2.90
N ASP A 674 26.04 25.95 -3.20
CA ASP A 674 25.52 27.31 -3.18
C ASP A 674 25.54 27.98 -1.79
N ALA A 675 25.29 27.21 -0.73
CA ALA A 675 25.25 27.72 0.65
C ALA A 675 26.66 27.90 1.23
N PHE A 676 27.57 26.96 0.97
CA PHE A 676 28.88 26.91 1.61
C PHE A 676 30.03 27.38 0.71
N GLY A 677 29.80 27.54 -0.59
CA GLY A 677 30.83 27.89 -1.58
C GLY A 677 31.87 26.78 -1.81
N LEU A 678 31.51 25.53 -1.50
CA LEU A 678 32.38 24.36 -1.61
C LEU A 678 31.56 23.15 -2.09
N GLY A 679 32.05 22.43 -3.10
CA GLY A 679 31.43 21.19 -3.54
C GLY A 679 31.48 20.11 -2.46
N VAL A 680 30.48 19.22 -2.43
CA VAL A 680 30.37 18.19 -1.38
C VAL A 680 31.57 17.23 -1.35
N ASP A 681 32.14 16.89 -2.50
CA ASP A 681 33.32 16.01 -2.57
C ASP A 681 34.55 16.66 -1.95
N ASP A 682 34.80 17.93 -2.28
CA ASP A 682 35.89 18.73 -1.72
C ASP A 682 35.68 18.94 -0.21
N PHE A 683 34.43 19.15 0.21
CA PHE A 683 34.06 19.22 1.62
C PHE A 683 34.41 17.92 2.36
N HIS A 684 34.02 16.76 1.85
CA HIS A 684 34.35 15.48 2.49
C HIS A 684 35.86 15.31 2.63
N GLU A 685 36.64 15.54 1.57
CA GLU A 685 38.10 15.42 1.65
C GLU A 685 38.70 16.36 2.70
N ALA A 686 38.27 17.64 2.70
CA ALA A 686 38.75 18.63 3.65
C ALA A 686 38.35 18.30 5.10
N PHE A 687 37.12 17.84 5.31
CA PHE A 687 36.60 17.49 6.62
C PHE A 687 37.31 16.26 7.21
N GLU A 688 37.57 15.22 6.41
CA GLU A 688 38.33 14.05 6.88
C GLU A 688 39.75 14.44 7.31
N GLY A 689 40.41 15.33 6.56
CA GLY A 689 41.70 15.89 6.96
C GLY A 689 41.63 16.68 8.27
N TYR A 690 40.57 17.48 8.46
CA TYR A 690 40.31 18.22 9.69
C TYR A 690 40.06 17.29 10.89
N LEU A 691 39.21 16.27 10.72
CA LEU A 691 38.88 15.29 11.74
C LEU A 691 40.12 14.51 12.17
N ALA A 692 40.93 14.05 11.21
CA ALA A 692 42.19 13.37 11.50
C ALA A 692 43.14 14.26 12.33
N ALA A 693 43.22 15.57 12.03
CA ALA A 693 44.02 16.50 12.79
C ALA A 693 43.48 16.75 14.22
N LEU A 694 42.15 16.75 14.41
CA LEU A 694 41.54 16.86 15.74
C LEU A 694 41.80 15.64 16.63
N LEU A 695 41.83 14.45 16.04
CA LEU A 695 41.99 13.18 16.76
C LEU A 695 43.45 12.85 17.10
N GLN A 696 44.42 13.60 16.58
CA GLN A 696 45.83 13.40 16.94
C GLN A 696 46.04 13.66 18.45
N PRO A 697 46.69 12.74 19.18
CA PRO A 697 47.03 12.96 20.58
C PRO A 697 47.86 14.24 20.73
N ARG A 698 47.38 15.18 21.56
CA ARG A 698 48.06 16.44 21.85
C ARG A 698 49.07 16.32 22.99
#